data_AF-A0A2M9B4Q5-F1
#
_entry.id   AF-A0A2M9B4Q5-F1
#
_cell.length_a   1.000
_cell.length_b   1.000
_cell.length_c   1.000
_cell.angle_alpha   90.00
_cell.angle_beta   90.00
_cell.angle_gamma   90.00
#
_symmetry.space_group_name_H-M   'P 1'
#
loop_
_entity.id
_entity.type
_entity.pdbx_description
1 polymer ?
#
loop_
_entity_poly.entity_id
_entity_poly.type
_entity_poly.pdbx_seq_one_letter_code
_entity_poly.pdbx_strand_id
1 'polypeptide(L)'
;MQPYLPFWPARTAWAPTRKWLAATALLTLLLGGNAYQAQAQTWKGFVGRPTLGASSSYLPGKPCPDADGNIYVTGSFTGQVTFGATTLTSVGTAKDIVVAKWNTTTESWVWAIAAGGTGAESGVDLAVVGSSVYLVGAMNGNGTTGQPVSFGSIVVAGPNTDVRFDSFIAKLTDNGSSANWVWAKRAGNGPNRPYNIVVNGANIYIAGSVGGYYLQYYTPITMCNGTFSAYDFGMDNFVAKAIDKGTSADWAWLQTAGGDQDDVLGGEVAVSGNSVYLVGAGKANNSGYAISGLWTQLHFGSSRATATPVLGATAQYSEDVYVAKYNDAGATSSLVWAAVGGGTNLDQAYELAVSGSSVYVGGRSNNNSQGVHFGNASVPSAGTNENFFVAKLSDLGTTSSWDWATSAIGPNGVSGLEANGSNVYVLGSYANDAANSSAMMIGSLPLPGTSPTRTRDTFLGKLVDSGTAANWAWVQGVGGSGTDTPDDYSGQQLSIQGNRIYSTFRVGSTTSTFGSLTLNGAGPIVAILEDTPPLNNLVVTGAQDVQGTYQNVTIDSSGVATLTGPLTVNGTLIVKRKGVLNTNCQPVTGSGSFVLAAQGTLRICDAQGIASTGTTGAVQLSGSRSFSPAASYEYSGSGAQVTGSGLPTQVRDLTVNKTSGALTLSGPLSVAQVLRLSQGDLLTNGQALTLLSGPAGTALIDNTGGVVTGPGTMQRYISPTRNGQSGYRHYASPVTGNTLADLATATYSPVVNADYNTVGNTVTPFPTVFRYDESRVPATGSADDFTQGYASPASLAESMNDNLRGFTVQIPATELVDFTGSFRSGTHTATGLTYGAGAQAGWHLLGNPFPSPINWATLTSANLVNMGQAVYVFQSTGPYEGTYRSYSNGVGASPLIAAGQAFFVRVAAPGQTGSLTLGTANRVTSFDAEPTFNRPTTDTRPQLQLTLNGAGAGSDEAYVYFQEGATVVADASYDAYKLRNTSGASLFTTAGAQELSINGLPPFTSEVVVPLRVEGAAAGSFTLTASQLLNFPATTQVLLQDAQTGTLTDLRQGAGYSFSLPTASAGSRFSLRFRPGTVTSTQSAQAAQVAVYPNPAHTSFTLVMPAVGAGQILQATLVNSLGQQVQQWQLPQGAAGIRTELNIGKLAAGVYSLQLQTAGFRVAKRVVVQ
;
A
#
# COMPACT_ATOMS: atom_id res chain seq x y z
N MET A 1 -3.01 16.73 82.72
CA MET A 1 -3.93 17.84 82.38
C MET A 1 -3.45 18.45 81.08
N GLN A 2 -4.30 18.47 80.05
CA GLN A 2 -3.98 18.93 78.69
C GLN A 2 -3.57 20.40 78.63
N PRO A 3 -2.70 20.77 77.68
CA PRO A 3 -2.87 22.02 76.96
C PRO A 3 -2.57 21.97 75.44
N TYR A 4 -2.95 23.06 74.80
CA TYR A 4 -2.91 23.42 73.38
C TYR A 4 -1.50 23.60 72.77
N LEU A 5 -1.39 23.24 71.47
CA LEU A 5 -0.51 23.76 70.38
C LEU A 5 1.04 23.62 70.54
N PRO A 6 1.86 23.96 69.53
CA PRO A 6 2.19 23.26 68.27
C PRO A 6 3.69 22.92 68.17
N PHE A 7 4.14 21.92 67.39
CA PHE A 7 5.59 21.76 67.09
C PHE A 7 5.89 21.08 65.74
N TRP A 8 6.65 21.79 64.91
CA TRP A 8 7.68 21.27 63.99
C TRP A 8 9.02 21.67 64.60
N PRO A 9 10.14 20.91 64.49
CA PRO A 9 10.99 21.04 63.29
C PRO A 9 11.96 19.86 62.96
N ALA A 10 12.56 19.92 61.75
CA ALA A 10 13.97 19.67 61.34
C ALA A 10 14.72 18.38 61.79
N ARG A 11 15.72 17.81 61.10
CA ARG A 11 16.37 17.82 59.76
C ARG A 11 17.54 16.82 59.93
N THR A 12 17.93 16.09 58.87
CA THR A 12 19.28 15.55 58.52
C THR A 12 19.13 14.14 57.92
N ALA A 13 19.85 13.67 56.90
CA ALA A 13 20.77 14.23 55.92
C ALA A 13 21.03 13.12 54.86
N TRP A 14 21.16 13.53 53.60
CA TRP A 14 21.94 12.92 52.51
C TRP A 14 21.36 11.77 51.65
N ALA A 15 21.31 12.07 50.36
CA ALA A 15 20.94 11.24 49.19
C ALA A 15 22.17 10.46 48.66
N PRO A 16 22.15 9.75 47.50
CA PRO A 16 21.03 9.48 46.58
C PRO A 16 20.96 8.03 46.06
N THR A 17 19.82 7.57 45.54
CA THR A 17 19.78 6.61 44.40
C THR A 17 18.40 6.54 43.73
N ARG A 18 18.34 7.04 42.50
CA ARG A 18 17.56 6.57 41.33
C ARG A 18 16.26 5.76 41.59
N LYS A 19 15.15 6.39 42.01
CA LYS A 19 13.78 5.86 41.84
C LYS A 19 12.70 6.96 41.82
N TRP A 20 12.78 7.94 40.90
CA TRP A 20 11.75 9.01 40.81
C TRP A 20 11.39 9.41 39.36
N LEU A 21 11.42 8.46 38.42
CA LEU A 21 10.87 8.67 37.06
C LEU A 21 9.73 7.69 36.71
N ALA A 22 9.44 6.70 37.55
CA ALA A 22 8.37 5.72 37.32
C ALA A 22 7.03 6.08 37.96
N ALA A 23 7.01 6.90 39.02
CA ALA A 23 5.78 7.20 39.76
C ALA A 23 4.96 8.37 39.18
N THR A 24 5.62 9.35 38.54
CA THR A 24 4.94 10.46 37.84
C THR A 24 4.39 10.05 36.48
N ALA A 25 4.92 9.00 35.85
CA ALA A 25 4.38 8.42 34.62
C ALA A 25 3.15 7.52 34.88
N LEU A 26 3.06 6.88 36.06
CA LEU A 26 1.92 6.03 36.40
C LEU A 26 0.69 6.83 36.84
N LEU A 27 0.88 7.99 37.48
CA LEU A 27 -0.23 8.86 37.90
C LEU A 27 -0.79 9.72 36.74
N THR A 28 0.00 9.95 35.68
CA THR A 28 -0.49 10.57 34.43
C THR A 28 -1.17 9.57 33.50
N LEU A 29 -0.90 8.26 33.63
CA LEU A 29 -1.66 7.21 32.93
C LEU A 29 -3.02 6.88 33.60
N LEU A 30 -3.18 7.15 34.90
CA LEU A 30 -4.42 6.87 35.65
C LEU A 30 -5.33 8.10 35.83
N LEU A 31 -4.84 9.31 35.53
CA LEU A 31 -5.62 10.55 35.46
C LEU A 31 -5.63 11.17 34.06
N GLY A 32 -5.23 10.41 33.05
CA GLY A 32 -5.56 10.68 31.66
C GLY A 32 -7.05 10.47 31.43
N GLY A 33 -7.89 11.29 32.07
CA GLY A 33 -9.23 11.52 31.60
C GLY A 33 -9.13 11.83 30.12
N ASN A 34 -9.86 11.07 29.31
CA ASN A 34 -9.98 11.26 27.88
C ASN A 34 -10.10 12.76 27.63
N ALA A 35 -9.02 13.40 27.19
CA ALA A 35 -9.15 14.66 26.50
C ALA A 35 -9.84 14.25 25.20
N TYR A 36 -11.17 14.32 25.22
CA TYR A 36 -12.01 14.15 24.04
C TYR A 36 -11.55 15.21 23.04
N GLN A 37 -10.59 14.85 22.19
CA GLN A 37 -10.33 15.56 20.96
C GLN A 37 -11.62 15.41 20.15
N ALA A 38 -12.39 16.49 20.05
CA ALA A 38 -13.58 16.54 19.20
C ALA A 38 -13.16 16.05 17.80
N GLN A 39 -13.72 14.92 17.36
CA GLN A 39 -13.48 14.38 16.04
C GLN A 39 -13.97 15.40 15.01
N ALA A 40 -13.03 15.99 14.26
CA ALA A 40 -13.37 16.82 13.11
C ALA A 40 -13.92 15.90 12.01
N GLN A 41 -15.25 15.83 11.90
CA GLN A 41 -15.91 15.16 10.78
C GLN A 41 -15.53 15.86 9.48
N THR A 42 -15.23 15.08 8.44
CA THR A 42 -15.03 15.61 7.09
C THR A 42 -16.36 15.57 6.37
N TRP A 43 -17.04 16.71 6.34
CA TRP A 43 -18.33 16.82 5.69
C TRP A 43 -18.14 16.92 4.18
N LYS A 44 -18.79 16.03 3.44
CA LYS A 44 -19.05 16.24 2.01
C LYS A 44 -20.48 16.71 1.85
N GLY A 45 -20.67 17.80 1.13
CA GLY A 45 -21.97 18.09 0.54
C GLY A 45 -22.45 19.51 0.76
N PHE A 46 -22.71 20.19 -0.34
CA PHE A 46 -23.78 21.18 -0.37
C PHE A 46 -24.72 20.80 -1.50
N VAL A 47 -26.00 20.78 -1.18
CA VAL A 47 -27.04 20.44 -2.13
C VAL A 47 -27.96 21.64 -2.28
N GLY A 48 -28.00 22.18 -3.48
CA GLY A 48 -29.00 23.14 -3.94
C GLY A 48 -29.34 24.30 -3.02
N ARG A 49 -28.83 25.48 -3.36
CA ARG A 49 -29.40 26.74 -2.88
C ARG A 49 -30.42 27.28 -3.88
N PRO A 50 -31.69 27.48 -3.50
CA PRO A 50 -32.60 28.27 -4.32
C PRO A 50 -32.23 29.76 -4.23
N THR A 51 -32.41 30.49 -5.33
CA THR A 51 -32.16 31.93 -5.39
C THR A 51 -33.47 32.68 -5.15
N LEU A 52 -33.47 33.64 -4.21
CA LEU A 52 -34.64 34.45 -3.87
C LEU A 52 -34.63 35.78 -4.61
N GLY A 53 -35.80 36.21 -5.08
CA GLY A 53 -36.01 37.57 -5.58
C GLY A 53 -35.98 38.61 -4.45
N ALA A 54 -35.97 39.90 -4.81
CA ALA A 54 -36.09 40.98 -3.82
C ALA A 54 -37.40 40.83 -3.02
N SER A 55 -37.35 41.04 -1.71
CA SER A 55 -38.50 40.92 -0.79
C SER A 55 -39.22 39.55 -0.84
N SER A 56 -38.52 38.49 -1.26
CA SER A 56 -39.04 37.11 -1.32
C SER A 56 -38.57 36.30 -0.11
N SER A 57 -39.32 35.28 0.29
CA SER A 57 -38.91 34.33 1.33
C SER A 57 -39.17 32.90 0.90
N TYR A 58 -38.35 31.96 1.39
CA TYR A 58 -38.55 30.52 1.25
C TYR A 58 -38.24 29.84 2.58
N LEU A 59 -39.18 29.03 3.06
CA LEU A 59 -39.05 28.19 4.25
C LEU A 59 -39.13 26.73 3.80
N PRO A 60 -38.02 25.97 3.82
CA PRO A 60 -38.03 24.56 3.44
C PRO A 60 -38.71 23.70 4.52
N GLY A 61 -39.35 22.60 4.12
CA GLY A 61 -39.78 21.49 4.98
C GLY A 61 -38.79 20.32 4.97
N LYS A 62 -39.21 19.12 5.41
CA LYS A 62 -38.34 17.92 5.47
C LYS A 62 -37.70 17.60 4.11
N PRO A 63 -36.38 17.39 4.04
CA PRO A 63 -35.76 16.82 2.84
C PRO A 63 -35.99 15.31 2.81
N CYS A 64 -36.63 14.76 1.78
CA CYS A 64 -36.82 13.31 1.67
C CYS A 64 -35.93 12.73 0.55
N PRO A 65 -35.02 11.81 0.86
CA PRO A 65 -34.21 11.13 -0.15
C PRO A 65 -35.01 10.02 -0.87
N ASP A 66 -34.80 9.85 -2.18
CA ASP A 66 -35.19 8.62 -2.88
C ASP A 66 -34.14 7.50 -2.76
N ALA A 67 -34.43 6.33 -3.32
CA ALA A 67 -33.54 5.16 -3.30
C ALA A 67 -32.19 5.41 -3.99
N ASP A 68 -32.12 6.32 -4.95
CA ASP A 68 -30.90 6.70 -5.66
C ASP A 68 -30.11 7.79 -4.92
N GLY A 69 -30.69 8.33 -3.84
CA GLY A 69 -30.11 9.40 -3.03
C GLY A 69 -30.34 10.80 -3.62
N ASN A 70 -31.28 11.00 -4.55
CA ASN A 70 -31.74 12.34 -4.92
C ASN A 70 -32.63 12.90 -3.80
N ILE A 71 -32.69 14.23 -3.67
CA ILE A 71 -33.47 14.86 -2.60
C ILE A 71 -34.72 15.53 -3.17
N TYR A 72 -35.85 15.30 -2.52
CA TYR A 72 -37.08 16.03 -2.70
C TYR A 72 -37.25 16.97 -1.53
N VAL A 73 -37.58 18.22 -1.80
CA VAL A 73 -37.87 19.21 -0.77
C VAL A 73 -39.24 19.83 -1.03
N THR A 74 -39.95 20.10 0.06
CA THR A 74 -41.17 20.92 0.05
C THR A 74 -40.92 22.20 0.84
N GLY A 75 -41.89 23.10 0.86
CA GLY A 75 -41.85 24.27 1.71
C GLY A 75 -42.90 25.31 1.35
N SER A 76 -42.71 26.52 1.86
CA SER A 76 -43.52 27.68 1.52
C SER A 76 -42.68 28.84 1.01
N PHE A 77 -43.17 29.59 0.03
CA PHE A 77 -42.46 30.74 -0.54
C PHE A 77 -43.37 31.94 -0.83
N THR A 78 -42.81 33.15 -0.80
CA THR A 78 -43.47 34.40 -1.23
C THR A 78 -42.62 35.11 -2.27
N GLY A 79 -43.25 35.78 -3.23
CA GLY A 79 -42.54 36.47 -4.31
C GLY A 79 -41.97 35.49 -5.32
N GLN A 80 -40.67 35.61 -5.65
CA GLN A 80 -40.00 34.75 -6.61
C GLN A 80 -38.93 33.87 -5.96
N VAL A 81 -38.93 32.58 -6.31
CA VAL A 81 -37.89 31.61 -5.94
C VAL A 81 -37.42 30.87 -7.19
N THR A 82 -36.11 30.71 -7.34
CA THR A 82 -35.49 30.05 -8.50
C THR A 82 -34.71 28.81 -8.09
N PHE A 83 -35.05 27.67 -8.69
CA PHE A 83 -34.42 26.36 -8.53
C PHE A 83 -33.73 25.99 -9.85
N GLY A 84 -32.43 26.26 -9.95
CA GLY A 84 -31.68 26.05 -11.20
C GLY A 84 -32.20 26.94 -12.31
N ALA A 85 -32.73 26.34 -13.39
CA ALA A 85 -33.35 27.07 -14.50
C ALA A 85 -34.85 27.39 -14.29
N THR A 86 -35.47 26.90 -13.20
CA THR A 86 -36.91 27.03 -12.96
C THR A 86 -37.21 28.15 -11.97
N THR A 87 -37.89 29.21 -12.41
CA THR A 87 -38.37 30.29 -11.52
C THR A 87 -39.86 30.14 -11.25
N LEU A 88 -40.23 30.09 -9.96
CA LEU A 88 -41.61 30.04 -9.49
C LEU A 88 -42.00 31.41 -8.91
N THR A 89 -43.27 31.80 -9.07
CA THR A 89 -43.85 33.05 -8.53
C THR A 89 -45.08 32.69 -7.71
N SER A 90 -45.18 33.22 -6.49
CA SER A 90 -46.36 33.00 -5.64
C SER A 90 -47.57 33.74 -6.19
N VAL A 91 -48.76 33.19 -5.97
CA VAL A 91 -50.04 33.78 -6.35
C VAL A 91 -50.45 34.80 -5.29
N GLY A 92 -50.53 36.08 -5.67
CA GLY A 92 -50.83 37.15 -4.72
C GLY A 92 -49.66 37.48 -3.78
N THR A 93 -49.96 37.95 -2.56
CA THR A 93 -48.97 38.43 -1.58
C THR A 93 -48.69 37.45 -0.44
N ALA A 94 -49.37 36.30 -0.44
CA ALA A 94 -49.28 35.29 0.60
C ALA A 94 -48.34 34.15 0.19
N LYS A 95 -48.08 33.23 1.13
CA LYS A 95 -47.15 32.11 0.95
C LYS A 95 -47.80 31.00 0.10
N ASP A 96 -47.06 30.45 -0.85
CA ASP A 96 -47.46 29.30 -1.67
C ASP A 96 -46.58 28.08 -1.42
N ILE A 97 -47.05 26.90 -1.79
CA ILE A 97 -46.33 25.63 -1.70
C ILE A 97 -45.35 25.49 -2.86
N VAL A 98 -44.17 24.95 -2.57
CA VAL A 98 -43.23 24.48 -3.59
C VAL A 98 -42.82 23.04 -3.32
N VAL A 99 -42.66 22.25 -4.39
CA VAL A 99 -41.95 20.96 -4.35
C VAL A 99 -40.86 20.97 -5.41
N ALA A 100 -39.64 20.56 -5.04
CA ALA A 100 -38.50 20.52 -5.95
C ALA A 100 -37.65 19.26 -5.76
N LYS A 101 -37.00 18.84 -6.84
CA LYS A 101 -36.06 17.69 -6.86
C LYS A 101 -34.65 18.14 -7.17
N TRP A 102 -33.70 17.71 -6.36
CA TRP A 102 -32.27 17.88 -6.57
C TRP A 102 -31.58 16.55 -6.87
N ASN A 103 -30.79 16.51 -7.93
CA ASN A 103 -29.95 15.36 -8.25
C ASN A 103 -28.58 15.51 -7.60
N THR A 104 -28.24 14.56 -6.73
CA THR A 104 -27.05 14.62 -5.89
C THR A 104 -25.78 14.19 -6.60
N THR A 105 -25.90 13.46 -7.72
CA THR A 105 -24.76 13.06 -8.56
C THR A 105 -24.30 14.18 -9.49
N THR A 106 -25.25 14.93 -10.05
CA THR A 106 -25.00 16.05 -10.97
C THR A 106 -24.93 17.41 -10.27
N GLU A 107 -25.26 17.45 -8.98
CA GLU A 107 -25.32 18.68 -8.18
C GLU A 107 -26.19 19.76 -8.83
N SER A 108 -27.39 19.40 -9.27
CA SER A 108 -28.31 20.33 -9.95
C SER A 108 -29.78 20.11 -9.60
N TRP A 109 -30.55 21.21 -9.64
CA TRP A 109 -32.01 21.16 -9.55
C TRP A 109 -32.56 20.57 -10.84
N VAL A 110 -33.36 19.51 -10.72
CA VAL A 110 -33.93 18.79 -11.86
C VAL A 110 -35.23 19.44 -12.31
N TRP A 111 -36.14 19.67 -11.36
CA TRP A 111 -37.41 20.33 -11.58
C TRP A 111 -37.91 20.98 -10.28
N ALA A 112 -38.80 21.97 -10.41
CA ALA A 112 -39.56 22.55 -9.30
C ALA A 112 -40.97 22.89 -9.78
N ILE A 113 -41.99 22.63 -8.96
CA ILE A 113 -43.39 22.96 -9.23
C ILE A 113 -44.02 23.64 -8.01
N ALA A 114 -45.00 24.51 -8.23
CA ALA A 114 -45.74 25.20 -7.18
C ALA A 114 -47.19 24.70 -7.07
N ALA A 115 -47.81 24.96 -5.92
CA ALA A 115 -49.25 24.90 -5.70
C ALA A 115 -49.65 26.02 -4.73
N GLY A 116 -50.84 26.59 -4.89
CA GLY A 116 -51.23 27.74 -4.08
C GLY A 116 -52.47 28.47 -4.61
N GLY A 117 -52.83 29.53 -3.90
CA GLY A 117 -53.91 30.45 -4.23
C GLY A 117 -53.58 31.85 -3.72
N THR A 118 -54.57 32.72 -3.57
CA THR A 118 -54.34 34.06 -2.98
C THR A 118 -54.21 34.02 -1.44
N GLY A 119 -54.42 32.85 -0.83
CA GLY A 119 -54.31 32.59 0.60
C GLY A 119 -52.88 32.22 1.00
N ALA A 120 -52.66 31.98 2.29
CA ALA A 120 -51.37 31.45 2.75
C ALA A 120 -51.45 29.93 2.85
N GLU A 121 -50.66 29.26 2.03
CA GLU A 121 -50.48 27.83 2.01
C GLU A 121 -49.04 27.45 2.39
N SER A 122 -48.88 26.27 2.96
CA SER A 122 -47.56 25.78 3.36
C SER A 122 -47.44 24.28 3.16
N GLY A 123 -46.42 23.87 2.40
CA GLY A 123 -45.96 22.49 2.40
C GLY A 123 -45.20 22.23 3.69
N VAL A 124 -45.63 21.23 4.45
CA VAL A 124 -45.08 20.94 5.79
C VAL A 124 -44.06 19.80 5.70
N ASP A 125 -44.48 18.65 5.17
CA ASP A 125 -43.66 17.45 5.10
C ASP A 125 -44.02 16.61 3.85
N LEU A 126 -43.10 15.75 3.43
CA LEU A 126 -43.28 14.91 2.25
C LEU A 126 -42.69 13.50 2.44
N ALA A 127 -43.28 12.53 1.75
CA ALA A 127 -42.81 11.15 1.71
C ALA A 127 -42.68 10.67 0.26
N VAL A 128 -41.61 9.94 -0.06
CA VAL A 128 -41.33 9.45 -1.41
C VAL A 128 -41.36 7.92 -1.44
N VAL A 129 -42.16 7.36 -2.35
CA VAL A 129 -42.22 5.91 -2.60
C VAL A 129 -42.16 5.67 -4.11
N GLY A 130 -41.00 5.21 -4.59
CA GLY A 130 -40.74 5.10 -6.03
C GLY A 130 -40.87 6.47 -6.71
N SER A 131 -41.70 6.56 -7.75
CA SER A 131 -42.00 7.82 -8.45
C SER A 131 -43.14 8.64 -7.82
N SER A 132 -43.76 8.16 -6.74
CA SER A 132 -44.83 8.87 -6.06
C SER A 132 -44.28 9.74 -4.94
N VAL A 133 -44.61 11.03 -4.97
CA VAL A 133 -44.29 11.97 -3.90
C VAL A 133 -45.59 12.41 -3.25
N TYR A 134 -45.72 12.13 -1.96
CA TYR A 134 -46.86 12.50 -1.13
C TYR A 134 -46.47 13.71 -0.30
N LEU A 135 -47.40 14.66 -0.18
CA LEU A 135 -47.23 15.92 0.52
C LEU A 135 -48.34 16.05 1.55
N VAL A 136 -48.01 16.53 2.74
CA VAL A 136 -48.98 17.10 3.68
C VAL A 136 -48.71 18.59 3.84
N GLY A 137 -49.76 19.39 3.96
CA GLY A 137 -49.62 20.83 4.13
C GLY A 137 -50.85 21.50 4.72
N ALA A 138 -50.70 22.77 5.04
CA ALA A 138 -51.75 23.61 5.64
C ALA A 138 -52.21 24.71 4.68
N MET A 139 -53.49 25.06 4.79
CA MET A 139 -54.14 26.18 4.09
C MET A 139 -54.74 27.14 5.11
N ASN A 140 -54.52 28.44 4.95
CA ASN A 140 -55.02 29.45 5.89
C ASN A 140 -56.15 30.28 5.28
N GLY A 141 -57.26 30.41 6.00
CA GLY A 141 -58.33 31.35 5.65
C GLY A 141 -57.92 32.78 5.98
N ASN A 142 -58.23 33.75 5.10
CA ASN A 142 -58.01 35.18 5.36
C ASN A 142 -59.20 35.82 6.13
N GLY A 143 -59.84 35.08 7.03
CA GLY A 143 -60.93 35.55 7.89
C GLY A 143 -62.21 36.05 7.19
N THR A 144 -62.29 36.03 5.86
CA THR A 144 -63.36 36.71 5.09
C THR A 144 -63.93 35.89 3.93
N THR A 145 -63.14 35.02 3.30
CA THR A 145 -63.56 34.08 2.23
C THR A 145 -62.64 32.86 2.20
N GLY A 146 -63.19 31.67 1.98
CA GLY A 146 -62.41 30.46 1.74
C GLY A 146 -61.83 30.45 0.33
N GLN A 147 -60.52 30.62 0.19
CA GLN A 147 -59.87 30.73 -1.11
C GLN A 147 -59.44 29.35 -1.63
N PRO A 148 -59.81 28.95 -2.86
CA PRO A 148 -59.42 27.66 -3.41
C PRO A 148 -57.90 27.59 -3.62
N VAL A 149 -57.34 26.39 -3.40
CA VAL A 149 -55.91 26.10 -3.61
C VAL A 149 -55.76 25.25 -4.86
N SER A 150 -54.89 25.70 -5.78
CA SER A 150 -54.67 25.04 -7.05
C SER A 150 -53.37 24.24 -7.04
N PHE A 151 -53.49 22.95 -7.34
CA PHE A 151 -52.41 21.99 -7.57
C PHE A 151 -52.36 21.70 -9.08
N GLY A 152 -51.76 22.61 -9.86
CA GLY A 152 -51.88 22.57 -11.32
C GLY A 152 -53.32 22.76 -11.77
N SER A 153 -53.90 21.77 -12.46
CA SER A 153 -55.32 21.79 -12.86
C SER A 153 -56.29 21.28 -11.79
N ILE A 154 -55.79 20.79 -10.66
CA ILE A 154 -56.60 20.23 -9.57
C ILE A 154 -56.90 21.34 -8.57
N VAL A 155 -58.18 21.62 -8.34
CA VAL A 155 -58.61 22.69 -7.42
C VAL A 155 -59.22 22.08 -6.17
N VAL A 156 -58.66 22.41 -5.01
CA VAL A 156 -59.19 22.04 -3.70
C VAL A 156 -59.92 23.24 -3.11
N ALA A 157 -61.14 23.02 -2.59
CA ALA A 157 -61.91 24.08 -1.94
C ALA A 157 -61.18 24.61 -0.70
N GLY A 158 -61.15 25.94 -0.57
CA GLY A 158 -60.48 26.63 0.53
C GLY A 158 -61.04 26.34 1.92
N PRO A 159 -60.27 26.68 2.97
CA PRO A 159 -60.73 26.60 4.36
C PRO A 159 -62.00 27.44 4.58
N ASN A 160 -62.79 27.13 5.62
CA ASN A 160 -63.95 27.97 5.97
C ASN A 160 -63.49 29.36 6.50
N THR A 161 -64.38 30.35 6.57
CA THR A 161 -64.01 31.75 6.88
C THR A 161 -63.50 31.98 8.30
N ASP A 162 -63.67 31.02 9.22
CA ASP A 162 -63.40 31.16 10.65
C ASP A 162 -62.21 30.31 11.15
N VAL A 163 -61.50 29.60 10.24
CA VAL A 163 -60.36 28.74 10.61
C VAL A 163 -59.00 29.35 10.26
N ARG A 164 -58.07 29.29 11.21
CA ARG A 164 -56.66 29.72 11.03
C ARG A 164 -55.84 28.75 10.18
N PHE A 165 -56.12 27.43 10.23
CA PHE A 165 -55.41 26.38 9.50
C PHE A 165 -56.35 25.23 9.13
N ASP A 166 -56.16 24.65 7.95
CA ASP A 166 -56.83 23.42 7.51
C ASP A 166 -55.86 22.54 6.70
N SER A 167 -55.79 21.24 7.00
CA SER A 167 -54.81 20.33 6.41
C SER A 167 -55.27 19.78 5.07
N PHE A 168 -54.32 19.45 4.21
CA PHE A 168 -54.52 18.65 3.02
C PHE A 168 -53.42 17.60 2.89
N ILE A 169 -53.74 16.54 2.14
CA ILE A 169 -52.78 15.62 1.56
C ILE A 169 -52.83 15.75 0.04
N ALA A 170 -51.68 15.64 -0.62
CA ALA A 170 -51.59 15.65 -2.07
C ALA A 170 -50.58 14.61 -2.55
N LYS A 171 -50.72 14.20 -3.81
CA LYS A 171 -49.78 13.33 -4.50
C LYS A 171 -49.38 13.93 -5.83
N LEU A 172 -48.11 13.83 -6.16
CA LEU A 172 -47.58 14.06 -7.49
C LEU A 172 -46.79 12.84 -7.97
N THR A 173 -46.57 12.78 -9.28
CA THR A 173 -45.68 11.80 -9.91
C THR A 173 -44.42 12.50 -10.41
N ASP A 174 -43.26 12.00 -9.98
CA ASP A 174 -41.97 12.32 -10.58
C ASP A 174 -41.77 11.54 -11.88
N ASN A 175 -41.62 12.26 -13.00
CA ASN A 175 -41.38 11.70 -14.32
C ASN A 175 -39.87 11.73 -14.68
N GLY A 176 -39.00 11.89 -13.67
CA GLY A 176 -37.56 11.97 -13.80
C GLY A 176 -37.08 13.40 -14.06
N SER A 177 -37.56 14.04 -15.13
CA SER A 177 -37.18 15.42 -15.52
C SER A 177 -38.25 16.48 -15.26
N SER A 178 -39.44 16.07 -14.84
CA SER A 178 -40.58 16.95 -14.53
C SER A 178 -41.51 16.26 -13.54
N ALA A 179 -42.42 17.02 -12.93
CA ALA A 179 -43.41 16.51 -12.00
C ALA A 179 -44.81 16.99 -12.37
N ASN A 180 -45.83 16.16 -12.07
CA ASN A 180 -47.24 16.47 -12.31
C ASN A 180 -48.08 16.10 -11.08
N TRP A 181 -48.96 17.01 -10.65
CA TRP A 181 -49.96 16.74 -9.60
C TRP A 181 -50.96 15.68 -10.08
N VAL A 182 -51.25 14.69 -9.22
CA VAL A 182 -52.15 13.56 -9.51
C VAL A 182 -53.49 13.73 -8.81
N TRP A 183 -53.45 13.98 -7.50
CA TRP A 183 -54.63 14.25 -6.69
C TRP A 183 -54.27 15.14 -5.49
N ALA A 184 -55.24 15.88 -4.98
CA ALA A 184 -55.15 16.63 -3.73
C ALA A 184 -56.48 16.52 -2.98
N LYS A 185 -56.41 16.34 -1.65
CA LYS A 185 -57.57 16.08 -0.80
C LYS A 185 -57.44 16.80 0.54
N ARG A 186 -58.46 17.59 0.89
CA ARG A 186 -58.58 18.24 2.19
C ARG A 186 -58.88 17.22 3.30
N ALA A 187 -58.34 17.44 4.49
CA ALA A 187 -58.51 16.56 5.64
C ALA A 187 -59.90 16.70 6.27
N GLY A 188 -60.49 17.89 6.32
CA GLY A 188 -61.79 18.08 6.99
C GLY A 188 -62.44 19.43 6.74
N ASN A 189 -63.42 19.78 7.58
CA ASN A 189 -64.16 21.04 7.49
C ASN A 189 -63.94 21.99 8.69
N GLY A 190 -63.12 21.60 9.68
CA GLY A 190 -62.84 22.37 10.89
C GLY A 190 -61.34 22.67 11.08
N PRO A 191 -60.96 23.44 12.11
CA PRO A 191 -59.57 23.84 12.32
C PRO A 191 -58.69 22.62 12.60
N ASN A 192 -57.69 22.40 11.75
CA ASN A 192 -56.69 21.34 11.92
C ASN A 192 -55.36 21.73 11.27
N ARG A 193 -54.25 21.33 11.88
CA ARG A 193 -52.89 21.64 11.43
C ARG A 193 -52.08 20.35 11.30
N PRO A 194 -51.40 20.10 10.18
CA PRO A 194 -50.55 18.93 10.03
C PRO A 194 -49.12 19.19 10.50
N TYR A 195 -48.43 18.13 10.91
CA TYR A 195 -47.02 18.16 11.30
C TYR A 195 -46.14 17.27 10.41
N ASN A 196 -46.57 16.03 10.13
CA ASN A 196 -45.77 15.11 9.33
C ASN A 196 -46.61 14.09 8.54
N ILE A 197 -45.97 13.43 7.58
CA ILE A 197 -46.54 12.37 6.74
C ILE A 197 -45.60 11.18 6.64
N VAL A 198 -46.15 9.98 6.79
CA VAL A 198 -45.40 8.72 6.61
C VAL A 198 -46.19 7.80 5.69
N VAL A 199 -45.50 7.14 4.75
CA VAL A 199 -46.15 6.26 3.77
C VAL A 199 -45.57 4.86 3.84
N ASN A 200 -46.44 3.86 3.91
CA ASN A 200 -46.08 2.44 3.85
C ASN A 200 -46.95 1.73 2.80
N GLY A 201 -46.37 1.48 1.62
CA GLY A 201 -47.11 0.98 0.47
C GLY A 201 -48.17 1.98 0.01
N ALA A 202 -49.44 1.57 -0.01
CA ALA A 202 -50.57 2.44 -0.33
C ALA A 202 -51.14 3.19 0.89
N ASN A 203 -50.66 2.89 2.11
CA ASN A 203 -51.16 3.52 3.33
C ASN A 203 -50.40 4.83 3.59
N ILE A 204 -51.15 5.90 3.80
CA ILE A 204 -50.64 7.24 4.11
C ILE A 204 -51.07 7.56 5.54
N TYR A 205 -50.12 7.81 6.42
CA TYR A 205 -50.37 8.22 7.80
C TYR A 205 -49.99 9.68 7.96
N ILE A 206 -50.86 10.46 8.60
CA ILE A 206 -50.59 11.86 8.93
C ILE A 206 -50.82 12.08 10.42
N ALA A 207 -50.00 12.92 11.03
CA ALA A 207 -50.26 13.47 12.35
C ALA A 207 -50.38 14.99 12.30
N GLY A 208 -51.09 15.51 13.29
CA GLY A 208 -51.44 16.91 13.36
C GLY A 208 -52.16 17.22 14.66
N SER A 209 -52.64 18.45 14.78
CA SER A 209 -53.58 18.87 15.82
C SER A 209 -54.94 19.25 15.24
N VAL A 210 -56.00 19.01 16.00
CA VAL A 210 -57.40 19.27 15.65
C VAL A 210 -58.09 19.95 16.84
N GLY A 211 -58.81 21.04 16.60
CA GLY A 211 -59.48 21.81 17.66
C GLY A 211 -59.47 23.33 17.42
N GLY A 212 -60.27 24.08 18.19
CA GLY A 212 -60.55 25.50 17.91
C GLY A 212 -60.32 26.46 19.09
N TYR A 213 -59.49 27.48 18.88
CA TYR A 213 -59.17 28.54 19.86
C TYR A 213 -60.32 29.57 20.08
N TYR A 214 -61.34 29.61 19.19
CA TYR A 214 -62.36 30.66 19.17
C TYR A 214 -63.80 30.20 18.86
N LEU A 215 -64.05 28.89 18.72
CA LEU A 215 -65.40 28.42 18.38
C LEU A 215 -66.30 28.44 19.63
N GLN A 216 -67.03 29.54 19.80
CA GLN A 216 -68.09 29.67 20.80
C GLN A 216 -69.35 28.85 20.44
N TYR A 217 -69.31 28.03 19.37
CA TYR A 217 -70.47 27.31 18.85
C TYR A 217 -70.22 25.82 18.69
N TYR A 218 -71.15 25.04 19.25
CA TYR A 218 -71.17 23.59 19.43
C TYR A 218 -71.34 22.75 18.14
N THR A 219 -70.62 23.06 17.07
CA THR A 219 -70.71 22.28 15.82
C THR A 219 -69.69 21.14 15.79
N PRO A 220 -70.11 19.89 15.49
CA PRO A 220 -69.17 18.79 15.31
C PRO A 220 -68.12 19.09 14.24
N ILE A 221 -66.84 18.87 14.55
CA ILE A 221 -65.75 18.95 13.57
C ILE A 221 -65.67 17.61 12.84
N THR A 222 -65.73 17.62 11.51
CA THR A 222 -65.54 16.42 10.69
C THR A 222 -64.17 16.49 10.02
N MET A 223 -63.33 15.50 10.30
CA MET A 223 -61.99 15.38 9.71
C MET A 223 -61.70 13.91 9.44
N CYS A 224 -61.05 13.61 8.32
CA CYS A 224 -60.63 12.28 7.89
C CYS A 224 -61.74 11.21 7.98
N ASN A 225 -62.98 11.57 7.61
CA ASN A 225 -64.21 10.77 7.78
C ASN A 225 -64.61 10.43 9.23
N GLY A 226 -63.92 10.97 10.24
CA GLY A 226 -64.32 10.95 11.65
C GLY A 226 -65.10 12.23 12.03
N THR A 227 -65.94 12.15 13.06
CA THR A 227 -66.70 13.29 13.59
C THR A 227 -66.46 13.42 15.10
N PHE A 228 -66.13 14.63 15.55
CA PHE A 228 -65.83 14.96 16.94
C PHE A 228 -66.96 15.74 17.59
N SER A 229 -67.23 15.48 18.87
CA SER A 229 -68.23 16.21 19.66
C SER A 229 -67.64 17.51 20.20
N ALA A 230 -68.39 18.61 20.13
CA ALA A 230 -67.92 19.97 20.44
C ALA A 230 -67.74 20.29 21.94
N TYR A 231 -67.46 19.28 22.78
CA TYR A 231 -67.28 19.44 24.23
C TYR A 231 -65.81 19.59 24.68
N ASP A 232 -64.86 19.57 23.74
CA ASP A 232 -63.43 19.59 24.03
C ASP A 232 -62.88 21.01 23.74
N PHE A 233 -62.70 21.80 24.81
CA PHE A 233 -62.22 23.19 24.75
C PHE A 233 -60.67 23.25 24.69
N GLY A 234 -60.08 22.53 23.74
CA GLY A 234 -58.63 22.46 23.53
C GLY A 234 -58.25 22.01 22.11
N MET A 235 -57.02 22.28 21.67
CA MET A 235 -56.43 21.57 20.53
C MET A 235 -55.90 20.21 20.98
N ASP A 236 -56.37 19.12 20.37
CA ASP A 236 -55.88 17.75 20.60
C ASP A 236 -54.97 17.31 19.45
N ASN A 237 -54.06 16.36 19.69
CA ASN A 237 -53.32 15.73 18.60
C ASN A 237 -54.15 14.61 17.96
N PHE A 238 -53.85 14.32 16.69
CA PHE A 238 -54.45 13.22 15.96
C PHE A 238 -53.42 12.44 15.16
N VAL A 239 -53.77 11.18 14.88
CA VAL A 239 -53.17 10.37 13.83
C VAL A 239 -54.27 9.80 12.94
N ALA A 240 -54.11 9.97 11.63
CA ALA A 240 -55.09 9.52 10.65
C ALA A 240 -54.43 8.67 9.56
N LYS A 241 -55.20 7.75 8.99
CA LYS A 241 -54.79 6.96 7.84
C LYS A 241 -55.65 7.26 6.62
N ALA A 242 -55.01 7.50 5.48
CA ALA A 242 -55.60 7.42 4.15
C ALA A 242 -55.01 6.24 3.36
N ILE A 243 -55.71 5.86 2.30
CA ILE A 243 -55.30 4.81 1.36
C ILE A 243 -55.23 5.43 -0.04
N ASP A 244 -54.06 5.43 -0.64
CA ASP A 244 -53.86 5.80 -2.04
C ASP A 244 -54.51 4.75 -2.97
N LYS A 245 -55.33 5.24 -3.90
CA LYS A 245 -55.98 4.45 -4.95
C LYS A 245 -55.33 4.65 -6.32
N GLY A 246 -54.19 5.35 -6.37
CA GLY A 246 -53.48 5.71 -7.59
C GLY A 246 -53.86 7.10 -8.06
N THR A 247 -55.12 7.31 -8.43
CA THR A 247 -55.66 8.61 -8.94
C THR A 247 -56.49 9.39 -7.92
N SER A 248 -56.73 8.83 -6.73
CA SER A 248 -57.41 9.47 -5.61
C SER A 248 -56.92 8.86 -4.29
N ALA A 249 -57.40 9.38 -3.16
CA ALA A 249 -57.15 8.79 -1.84
C ALA A 249 -58.43 8.75 -1.00
N ASP A 250 -58.57 7.75 -0.14
CA ASP A 250 -59.69 7.57 0.79
C ASP A 250 -59.24 7.54 2.23
N TRP A 251 -59.96 8.24 3.13
CA TRP A 251 -59.69 8.18 4.56
C TRP A 251 -60.20 6.85 5.12
N ALA A 252 -59.37 6.14 5.89
CA ALA A 252 -59.68 4.85 6.49
C ALA A 252 -60.11 4.98 7.95
N TRP A 253 -59.23 5.54 8.80
CA TRP A 253 -59.50 5.71 10.22
C TRP A 253 -58.76 6.93 10.79
N LEU A 254 -59.18 7.35 11.99
CA LEU A 254 -58.66 8.48 12.75
C LEU A 254 -58.65 8.14 14.24
N GLN A 255 -57.59 8.57 14.95
CA GLN A 255 -57.46 8.51 16.40
C GLN A 255 -57.02 9.89 16.91
N THR A 256 -57.52 10.29 18.06
CA THR A 256 -57.06 11.46 18.81
C THR A 256 -56.33 11.05 20.08
N ALA A 257 -55.49 11.97 20.54
CA ALA A 257 -54.69 11.87 21.74
C ALA A 257 -54.60 13.25 22.40
N GLY A 258 -55.20 13.40 23.57
CA GLY A 258 -55.26 14.69 24.27
C GLY A 258 -56.17 14.68 25.51
N GLY A 259 -56.31 15.82 26.17
CA GLY A 259 -57.10 16.06 27.37
C GLY A 259 -58.15 17.16 27.19
N ASP A 260 -58.73 17.62 28.30
CA ASP A 260 -59.83 18.61 28.28
C ASP A 260 -59.40 20.08 28.06
N GLN A 261 -58.11 20.31 27.82
CA GLN A 261 -57.49 21.63 27.72
C GLN A 261 -56.62 21.70 26.46
N ASP A 262 -56.20 22.92 26.09
CA ASP A 262 -55.21 23.09 25.03
C ASP A 262 -53.97 22.23 25.29
N ASP A 263 -53.81 21.20 24.48
CA ASP A 263 -52.59 20.43 24.32
C ASP A 263 -51.78 21.01 23.16
N VAL A 264 -50.49 20.70 23.13
CA VAL A 264 -49.56 21.50 22.33
C VAL A 264 -49.47 21.09 20.89
N LEU A 265 -49.22 22.11 20.08
CA LEU A 265 -48.91 22.08 18.67
C LEU A 265 -47.62 21.29 18.41
N GLY A 266 -47.71 19.96 18.40
CA GLY A 266 -46.58 19.08 18.09
C GLY A 266 -46.97 17.62 18.22
N GLY A 267 -47.02 16.93 17.10
CA GLY A 267 -47.23 15.48 17.09
C GLY A 267 -46.71 14.85 15.81
N GLU A 268 -45.72 13.98 15.95
CA GLU A 268 -45.18 13.18 14.85
C GLU A 268 -45.71 11.75 14.87
N VAL A 269 -45.97 11.22 13.69
CA VAL A 269 -46.25 9.79 13.47
C VAL A 269 -45.02 9.07 12.90
N ALA A 270 -44.74 7.87 13.39
CA ALA A 270 -43.80 6.93 12.80
C ALA A 270 -44.46 5.55 12.66
N VAL A 271 -44.07 4.76 11.66
CA VAL A 271 -44.68 3.44 11.42
C VAL A 271 -43.64 2.34 11.29
N SER A 272 -43.96 1.16 11.84
CA SER A 272 -43.16 -0.06 11.69
C SER A 272 -44.09 -1.25 11.51
N GLY A 273 -44.19 -1.74 10.27
CA GLY A 273 -45.21 -2.73 9.89
C GLY A 273 -46.62 -2.19 10.12
N ASN A 274 -47.41 -2.89 10.95
CA ASN A 274 -48.76 -2.47 11.36
C ASN A 274 -48.78 -1.60 12.62
N SER A 275 -47.62 -1.34 13.24
CA SER A 275 -47.54 -0.49 14.42
C SER A 275 -47.42 0.97 13.99
N VAL A 276 -48.33 1.81 14.50
CA VAL A 276 -48.35 3.26 14.28
C VAL A 276 -48.07 3.93 15.62
N TYR A 277 -46.97 4.67 15.70
CA TYR A 277 -46.56 5.38 16.90
C TYR A 277 -46.87 6.86 16.72
N LEU A 278 -47.49 7.46 17.73
CA LEU A 278 -47.77 8.88 17.81
C LEU A 278 -47.06 9.44 19.04
N VAL A 279 -46.35 10.55 18.87
CA VAL A 279 -45.81 11.34 19.98
C VAL A 279 -46.60 12.63 20.13
N GLY A 280 -46.65 13.16 21.34
CA GLY A 280 -47.13 14.52 21.59
C GLY A 280 -46.93 14.91 23.04
N ALA A 281 -47.58 16.00 23.44
CA ALA A 281 -47.63 16.42 24.83
C ALA A 281 -49.05 16.85 25.19
N GLY A 282 -49.46 16.61 26.43
CA GLY A 282 -50.77 17.05 26.89
C GLY A 282 -50.86 17.21 28.40
N LYS A 283 -51.86 17.96 28.85
CA LYS A 283 -52.01 18.31 30.28
C LYS A 283 -52.72 17.22 31.06
N ALA A 284 -51.99 16.59 31.96
CA ALA A 284 -52.54 15.57 32.84
C ALA A 284 -51.85 15.56 34.22
N ASN A 285 -52.41 14.80 35.15
CA ASN A 285 -51.76 14.48 36.42
C ASN A 285 -51.85 12.98 36.73
N ASN A 286 -51.04 12.52 37.67
CA ASN A 286 -50.98 11.11 38.07
C ASN A 286 -51.97 10.73 39.19
N SER A 287 -52.76 11.70 39.68
CA SER A 287 -53.71 11.50 40.78
C SER A 287 -55.14 11.23 40.31
N GLY A 288 -55.47 11.55 39.04
CA GLY A 288 -56.79 11.32 38.44
C GLY A 288 -57.92 12.15 39.07
N TYR A 289 -57.60 13.10 39.96
CA TYR A 289 -58.58 13.95 40.63
C TYR A 289 -58.86 15.21 39.81
N ALA A 290 -60.14 15.45 39.54
CA ALA A 290 -60.62 16.62 38.82
C ALA A 290 -60.27 17.93 39.54
N ILE A 291 -59.73 18.90 38.81
CA ILE A 291 -59.52 20.28 39.28
C ILE A 291 -60.57 21.13 38.57
N SER A 292 -61.47 21.78 39.32
CA SER A 292 -62.47 22.71 38.77
C SER A 292 -63.39 22.15 37.67
N GLY A 293 -63.76 20.86 37.72
CA GLY A 293 -64.72 20.26 36.79
C GLY A 293 -64.14 19.80 35.44
N LEU A 294 -62.82 19.84 35.27
CA LEU A 294 -62.09 19.31 34.12
C LEU A 294 -61.52 17.92 34.44
N TRP A 295 -61.47 17.03 33.45
CA TRP A 295 -60.76 15.75 33.57
C TRP A 295 -59.24 15.98 33.51
N THR A 296 -58.47 15.30 34.36
CA THR A 296 -57.01 15.48 34.48
C THR A 296 -56.20 14.35 33.84
N GLN A 297 -56.80 13.63 32.90
CA GLN A 297 -56.24 12.47 32.21
C GLN A 297 -56.16 12.72 30.70
N LEU A 298 -55.17 12.09 30.06
CA LEU A 298 -55.09 12.01 28.61
C LEU A 298 -56.00 10.90 28.09
N HIS A 299 -56.65 11.13 26.96
CA HIS A 299 -57.59 10.22 26.34
C HIS A 299 -57.11 9.86 24.93
N PHE A 300 -57.04 8.56 24.65
CA PHE A 300 -56.58 8.02 23.37
C PHE A 300 -57.67 7.19 22.71
N GLY A 301 -58.18 7.62 21.55
CA GLY A 301 -59.26 6.90 20.86
C GLY A 301 -59.85 7.62 19.65
N SER A 302 -60.83 7.00 18.98
CA SER A 302 -61.56 7.61 17.85
C SER A 302 -62.62 8.63 18.26
N SER A 303 -62.98 8.65 19.55
CA SER A 303 -63.90 9.62 20.16
C SER A 303 -63.72 9.58 21.68
N ARG A 304 -64.07 10.68 22.38
CA ARG A 304 -64.01 10.75 23.84
C ARG A 304 -64.80 9.65 24.56
N ALA A 305 -65.96 9.24 24.01
CA ALA A 305 -66.78 8.18 24.60
C ALA A 305 -66.14 6.77 24.52
N THR A 306 -65.18 6.59 23.62
CA THR A 306 -64.50 5.31 23.35
C THR A 306 -63.00 5.36 23.67
N ALA A 307 -62.52 6.47 24.21
CA ALA A 307 -61.10 6.70 24.43
C ALA A 307 -60.63 6.04 25.74
N THR A 308 -59.41 5.51 25.71
CA THR A 308 -58.75 4.94 26.89
C THR A 308 -58.10 6.07 27.69
N PRO A 309 -58.46 6.26 28.98
CA PRO A 309 -57.82 7.27 29.84
C PRO A 309 -56.44 6.80 30.33
N VAL A 310 -55.49 7.72 30.36
CA VAL A 310 -54.09 7.51 30.78
C VAL A 310 -53.69 8.67 31.70
N LEU A 311 -53.06 8.32 32.82
CA LEU A 311 -52.61 9.28 33.83
C LEU A 311 -51.34 10.02 33.38
N GLY A 312 -51.17 11.25 33.86
CA GLY A 312 -49.96 12.07 33.67
C GLY A 312 -48.72 11.50 34.39
N ALA A 313 -47.54 12.10 34.16
CA ALA A 313 -46.29 11.67 34.76
C ALA A 313 -46.18 12.09 36.24
N THR A 314 -46.64 13.29 36.59
CA THR A 314 -46.48 13.84 37.94
C THR A 314 -47.81 14.19 38.61
N ALA A 315 -47.78 14.43 39.92
CA ALA A 315 -48.99 14.82 40.67
C ALA A 315 -49.46 16.24 40.34
N GLN A 316 -48.58 17.06 39.76
CA GLN A 316 -48.92 18.39 39.29
C GLN A 316 -49.70 18.27 37.97
N TYR A 317 -50.66 19.16 37.77
CA TYR A 317 -51.31 19.30 36.47
C TYR A 317 -50.37 20.08 35.56
N SER A 318 -49.51 19.32 34.87
CA SER A 318 -48.46 19.81 33.96
C SER A 318 -48.68 19.25 32.56
N GLU A 319 -48.02 19.88 31.60
CA GLU A 319 -47.99 19.39 30.24
C GLU A 319 -46.85 18.36 30.14
N ASP A 320 -47.21 17.10 29.95
CA ASP A 320 -46.28 15.98 29.94
C ASP A 320 -46.24 15.32 28.56
N VAL A 321 -45.09 14.73 28.22
CA VAL A 321 -44.88 13.98 26.98
C VAL A 321 -45.65 12.67 27.02
N TYR A 322 -46.26 12.29 25.89
CA TYR A 322 -46.76 10.94 25.70
C TYR A 322 -46.26 10.31 24.39
N VAL A 323 -46.20 8.98 24.40
CA VAL A 323 -46.03 8.13 23.22
C VAL A 323 -47.15 7.11 23.24
N ALA A 324 -47.90 7.02 22.15
CA ALA A 324 -48.96 6.03 21.97
C ALA A 324 -48.64 5.12 20.79
N LYS A 325 -48.86 3.81 20.97
CA LYS A 325 -48.82 2.83 19.89
C LYS A 325 -50.24 2.39 19.55
N TYR A 326 -50.58 2.47 18.28
CA TYR A 326 -51.79 1.92 17.70
C TYR A 326 -51.46 0.75 16.79
N ASN A 327 -52.35 -0.23 16.74
CA ASN A 327 -52.31 -1.30 15.74
C ASN A 327 -53.22 -0.93 14.58
N ASP A 328 -52.66 -0.85 13.37
CA ASP A 328 -53.41 -0.68 12.13
C ASP A 328 -53.94 -2.03 11.64
N ALA A 329 -55.26 -2.21 11.72
CA ALA A 329 -55.96 -3.41 11.25
C ALA A 329 -56.57 -3.21 9.84
N GLY A 330 -56.05 -2.27 9.05
CA GLY A 330 -56.51 -1.97 7.70
C GLY A 330 -57.53 -0.84 7.70
N ALA A 331 -58.81 -1.18 7.93
CA ALA A 331 -59.91 -0.22 7.94
C ALA A 331 -60.14 0.45 9.31
N THR A 332 -59.60 -0.13 10.39
CA THR A 332 -59.73 0.36 11.76
C THR A 332 -58.38 0.38 12.46
N SER A 333 -58.30 1.10 13.57
CA SER A 333 -57.16 1.13 14.46
C SER A 333 -57.59 0.92 15.91
N SER A 334 -56.69 0.37 16.73
CA SER A 334 -56.89 0.23 18.17
C SER A 334 -55.64 0.63 18.93
N LEU A 335 -55.79 1.34 20.06
CA LEU A 335 -54.69 1.61 20.97
C LEU A 335 -54.14 0.29 21.52
N VAL A 336 -52.82 0.14 21.54
CA VAL A 336 -52.11 -1.00 22.14
C VAL A 336 -51.58 -0.61 23.52
N TRP A 337 -50.81 0.48 23.59
CA TRP A 337 -50.30 1.04 24.82
C TRP A 337 -50.06 2.55 24.67
N ALA A 338 -50.02 3.26 25.78
CA ALA A 338 -49.59 4.65 25.87
C ALA A 338 -48.65 4.80 27.07
N ALA A 339 -47.52 5.49 26.87
CA ALA A 339 -46.53 5.77 27.89
C ALA A 339 -46.39 7.28 28.06
N VAL A 340 -46.30 7.75 29.29
CA VAL A 340 -46.17 9.17 29.64
C VAL A 340 -44.83 9.40 30.33
N GLY A 341 -44.22 10.56 30.13
CA GLY A 341 -43.03 11.04 30.81
C GLY A 341 -43.03 12.56 30.91
N GLY A 342 -42.47 13.11 31.97
CA GLY A 342 -42.58 14.54 32.27
C GLY A 342 -42.06 14.88 33.66
N GLY A 343 -42.10 16.17 33.97
CA GLY A 343 -41.75 16.78 35.23
C GLY A 343 -42.92 17.60 35.78
N THR A 344 -42.64 18.55 36.65
CA THR A 344 -43.68 19.38 37.28
C THR A 344 -44.06 20.61 36.46
N ASN A 345 -43.32 20.90 35.40
CA ASN A 345 -43.55 22.00 34.47
C ASN A 345 -43.76 21.45 33.05
N LEU A 346 -43.58 22.28 32.04
CA LEU A 346 -43.86 21.93 30.65
C LEU A 346 -42.77 21.03 30.08
N ASP A 347 -43.20 19.91 29.52
CA ASP A 347 -42.40 18.91 28.82
C ASP A 347 -43.09 18.55 27.50
N GLN A 348 -42.43 18.91 26.41
CA GLN A 348 -42.98 18.83 25.06
C GLN A 348 -42.13 17.94 24.19
N ALA A 349 -42.77 17.02 23.46
CA ALA A 349 -42.11 16.22 22.44
C ALA A 349 -42.60 16.62 21.05
N TYR A 350 -41.66 16.81 20.15
CA TYR A 350 -41.93 17.23 18.76
C TYR A 350 -41.49 16.18 17.75
N GLU A 351 -40.54 15.32 18.11
CA GLU A 351 -39.84 14.47 17.17
C GLU A 351 -39.90 12.99 17.59
N LEU A 352 -40.09 12.10 16.62
CA LEU A 352 -40.27 10.66 16.81
C LEU A 352 -39.51 9.86 15.76
N ALA A 353 -38.63 8.97 16.21
CA ALA A 353 -37.93 8.02 15.33
C ALA A 353 -38.10 6.59 15.82
N VAL A 354 -38.26 5.64 14.89
CA VAL A 354 -38.44 4.22 15.21
C VAL A 354 -37.42 3.37 14.46
N SER A 355 -36.71 2.51 15.18
CA SER A 355 -35.73 1.56 14.63
C SER A 355 -35.92 0.20 15.30
N GLY A 356 -36.54 -0.73 14.57
CA GLY A 356 -36.95 -2.03 15.13
C GLY A 356 -37.96 -1.86 16.27
N SER A 357 -37.62 -2.34 17.47
CA SER A 357 -38.43 -2.18 18.69
C SER A 357 -38.04 -0.94 19.52
N SER A 358 -37.09 -0.12 19.06
CA SER A 358 -36.67 1.09 19.76
C SER A 358 -37.45 2.30 19.23
N VAL A 359 -38.07 3.04 20.15
CA VAL A 359 -38.80 4.27 19.89
C VAL A 359 -38.04 5.42 20.56
N TYR A 360 -37.57 6.38 19.78
CA TYR A 360 -36.83 7.54 20.26
C TYR A 360 -37.71 8.78 20.18
N VAL A 361 -37.65 9.61 21.21
CA VAL A 361 -38.45 10.82 21.37
C VAL A 361 -37.55 12.00 21.63
N GLY A 362 -37.75 13.08 20.88
CA GLY A 362 -37.01 14.34 21.01
C GLY A 362 -37.93 15.50 21.35
N GLY A 363 -37.47 16.38 22.23
CA GLY A 363 -38.33 17.46 22.73
C GLY A 363 -37.62 18.53 23.54
N ARG A 364 -38.42 19.35 24.24
CA ARG A 364 -37.95 20.41 25.16
C ARG A 364 -38.68 20.37 26.50
N SER A 365 -38.03 20.91 27.52
CA SER A 365 -38.50 20.99 28.89
C SER A 365 -38.12 22.31 29.55
N ASN A 366 -38.94 22.83 30.46
CA ASN A 366 -38.60 23.98 31.30
C ASN A 366 -38.50 23.64 32.81
N ASN A 367 -38.26 22.36 33.14
CA ASN A 367 -38.12 21.90 34.52
C ASN A 367 -36.78 22.34 35.17
N ASN A 368 -36.78 23.53 35.77
CA ASN A 368 -35.60 24.22 36.30
C ASN A 368 -35.09 23.73 37.68
N SER A 369 -35.83 22.89 38.40
CA SER A 369 -35.48 22.49 39.78
C SER A 369 -35.57 20.99 40.05
N GLN A 370 -36.49 20.28 39.38
CA GLN A 370 -36.73 18.85 39.62
C GLN A 370 -36.38 17.93 38.45
N GLY A 371 -36.03 18.48 37.27
CA GLY A 371 -35.72 17.68 36.09
C GLY A 371 -36.97 17.04 35.45
N VAL A 372 -36.75 16.11 34.52
CA VAL A 372 -37.80 15.40 33.75
C VAL A 372 -37.67 13.90 33.97
N HIS A 373 -38.78 13.19 34.14
CA HIS A 373 -38.80 11.76 34.41
C HIS A 373 -39.52 10.96 33.33
N PHE A 374 -38.89 9.90 32.85
CA PHE A 374 -39.42 8.94 31.88
C PHE A 374 -39.38 7.56 32.52
N GLY A 375 -40.41 7.21 33.30
CA GLY A 375 -40.38 6.01 34.14
C GLY A 375 -39.22 6.04 35.14
N ASN A 376 -38.32 5.05 35.07
CA ASN A 376 -37.10 5.01 35.89
C ASN A 376 -35.93 5.85 35.33
N ALA A 377 -36.02 6.28 34.07
CA ALA A 377 -35.04 7.19 33.47
C ALA A 377 -35.33 8.63 33.88
N SER A 378 -34.30 9.43 34.10
CA SER A 378 -34.47 10.84 34.46
C SER A 378 -33.40 11.72 33.84
N VAL A 379 -33.81 12.94 33.54
CA VAL A 379 -32.96 14.03 33.07
C VAL A 379 -32.85 15.04 34.21
N PRO A 380 -31.66 15.22 34.83
CA PRO A 380 -31.48 16.20 35.90
C PRO A 380 -31.76 17.64 35.44
N SER A 381 -32.18 18.50 36.36
CA SER A 381 -32.31 19.94 36.07
C SER A 381 -30.96 20.55 35.67
N ALA A 382 -30.98 21.35 34.60
CA ALA A 382 -29.83 22.11 34.13
C ALA A 382 -29.86 23.60 34.56
N GLY A 383 -30.84 24.01 35.39
CA GLY A 383 -30.91 25.37 35.95
C GLY A 383 -31.16 26.51 34.94
N THR A 384 -31.50 26.19 33.69
CA THR A 384 -31.86 27.17 32.64
C THR A 384 -33.36 27.12 32.31
N ASN A 385 -33.87 28.14 31.61
CA ASN A 385 -35.30 28.30 31.32
C ASN A 385 -35.85 27.34 30.25
N GLU A 386 -35.02 26.73 29.40
CA GLU A 386 -35.42 25.75 28.37
C GLU A 386 -34.26 24.75 28.13
N ASN A 387 -34.55 23.45 28.16
CA ASN A 387 -33.59 22.37 27.93
C ASN A 387 -34.18 21.34 26.95
N PHE A 388 -33.40 20.84 26.00
CA PHE A 388 -33.85 19.73 25.16
C PHE A 388 -33.70 18.38 25.90
N PHE A 389 -34.48 17.38 25.49
CA PHE A 389 -34.27 15.99 25.88
C PHE A 389 -34.34 15.07 24.67
N VAL A 390 -33.64 13.94 24.77
CA VAL A 390 -33.85 12.76 23.92
C VAL A 390 -34.05 11.57 24.85
N ALA A 391 -35.13 10.84 24.65
CA ALA A 391 -35.47 9.66 25.44
C ALA A 391 -35.72 8.45 24.54
N LYS A 392 -35.46 7.26 25.07
CA LYS A 392 -35.77 5.99 24.42
C LYS A 392 -36.79 5.20 25.22
N LEU A 393 -37.72 4.63 24.48
CA LEU A 393 -38.69 3.65 24.92
C LEU A 393 -38.54 2.36 24.10
N SER A 394 -38.54 1.22 24.77
CA SER A 394 -38.64 -0.10 24.14
C SER A 394 -40.10 -0.51 23.97
N ASP A 395 -40.48 -0.85 22.75
CA ASP A 395 -41.76 -1.50 22.43
C ASP A 395 -41.65 -3.02 22.65
N LEU A 396 -42.35 -3.52 23.67
CA LEU A 396 -42.37 -4.94 24.06
C LEU A 396 -43.55 -5.68 23.40
N GLY A 397 -44.17 -5.09 22.38
CA GLY A 397 -45.30 -5.64 21.64
C GLY A 397 -46.64 -5.14 22.17
N THR A 398 -47.02 -5.59 23.37
CA THR A 398 -48.29 -5.21 24.03
C THR A 398 -48.11 -4.19 25.16
N THR A 399 -46.88 -3.96 25.60
CA THR A 399 -46.51 -2.96 26.59
C THR A 399 -45.27 -2.20 26.14
N SER A 400 -44.89 -1.18 26.90
CA SER A 400 -43.72 -0.35 26.66
C SER A 400 -42.91 -0.16 27.95
N SER A 401 -41.61 0.11 27.81
CA SER A 401 -40.74 0.49 28.92
C SER A 401 -39.84 1.65 28.51
N TRP A 402 -39.75 2.69 29.35
CA TRP A 402 -38.73 3.73 29.20
C TRP A 402 -37.36 3.16 29.61
N ASP A 403 -36.36 3.29 28.74
CA ASP A 403 -35.04 2.69 28.95
C ASP A 403 -34.03 3.72 29.48
N TRP A 404 -33.90 4.84 28.77
CA TRP A 404 -32.97 5.92 29.12
C TRP A 404 -33.48 7.27 28.62
N ALA A 405 -32.99 8.34 29.25
CA ALA A 405 -33.21 9.71 28.81
C ALA A 405 -31.92 10.52 29.00
N THR A 406 -31.64 11.44 28.08
CA THR A 406 -30.46 12.30 28.10
C THR A 406 -30.83 13.71 27.66
N SER A 407 -30.04 14.70 28.07
CA SER A 407 -30.21 16.11 27.70
C SER A 407 -28.86 16.78 27.46
N ALA A 408 -28.90 18.06 27.11
CA ALA A 408 -27.77 18.92 27.36
C ALA A 408 -28.17 20.36 27.70
N ILE A 409 -27.19 21.11 28.20
CA ILE A 409 -27.36 22.43 28.80
C ILE A 409 -27.23 23.50 27.71
N GLY A 410 -28.27 24.31 27.49
CA GLY A 410 -28.23 25.46 26.57
C GLY A 410 -28.90 25.34 25.19
N PRO A 411 -29.38 24.18 24.72
CA PRO A 411 -30.21 24.11 23.50
C PRO A 411 -31.71 24.35 23.79
N ASN A 412 -32.37 25.11 22.91
CA ASN A 412 -33.76 25.53 23.05
C ASN A 412 -34.78 24.44 22.61
N GLY A 413 -34.33 23.33 22.01
CA GLY A 413 -35.16 22.17 21.64
C GLY A 413 -34.60 21.30 20.52
N VAL A 414 -35.14 20.08 20.37
CA VAL A 414 -34.92 19.19 19.22
C VAL A 414 -35.91 19.55 18.11
N SER A 415 -35.43 19.70 16.88
CA SER A 415 -36.19 20.02 15.67
C SER A 415 -36.06 18.95 14.57
N GLY A 416 -35.31 17.89 14.82
CA GLY A 416 -35.22 16.75 13.92
C GLY A 416 -34.67 15.53 14.65
N LEU A 417 -35.28 14.36 14.46
CA LEU A 417 -34.79 13.11 15.01
C LEU A 417 -34.93 11.97 13.99
N GLU A 418 -33.85 11.25 13.73
CA GLU A 418 -33.90 10.02 12.91
C GLU A 418 -33.01 8.93 13.49
N ALA A 419 -33.38 7.68 13.28
CA ALA A 419 -32.66 6.53 13.82
C ALA A 419 -32.36 5.48 12.74
N ASN A 420 -31.13 4.95 12.74
CA ASN A 420 -30.73 3.82 11.93
C ASN A 420 -29.93 2.83 12.79
N GLY A 421 -30.56 1.71 13.14
CA GLY A 421 -30.01 0.77 14.12
C GLY A 421 -29.87 1.44 15.49
N SER A 422 -28.66 1.41 16.05
CA SER A 422 -28.29 2.06 17.32
C SER A 422 -27.82 3.51 17.15
N ASN A 423 -27.74 4.03 15.92
CA ASN A 423 -27.34 5.40 15.67
C ASN A 423 -28.59 6.29 15.63
N VAL A 424 -28.61 7.33 16.47
CA VAL A 424 -29.67 8.32 16.55
C VAL A 424 -29.08 9.68 16.20
N TYR A 425 -29.60 10.32 15.16
CA TYR A 425 -29.17 11.63 14.71
C TYR A 425 -30.14 12.69 15.23
N VAL A 426 -29.60 13.74 15.83
CA VAL A 426 -30.36 14.76 16.54
C VAL A 426 -30.03 16.11 15.94
N LEU A 427 -31.06 16.81 15.48
CA LEU A 427 -31.01 18.19 15.04
C LEU A 427 -31.70 19.07 16.07
N GLY A 428 -31.10 20.22 16.39
CA GLY A 428 -31.72 21.15 17.31
C GLY A 428 -31.08 22.53 17.24
N SER A 429 -31.52 23.42 18.12
CA SER A 429 -31.03 24.80 18.17
C SER A 429 -30.44 25.15 19.52
N TYR A 430 -29.44 26.03 19.54
CA TYR A 430 -28.83 26.55 20.76
C TYR A 430 -28.61 28.06 20.66
N ALA A 431 -28.55 28.74 21.81
CA ALA A 431 -28.29 30.18 21.84
C ALA A 431 -26.87 30.46 22.34
N ASN A 432 -26.06 31.14 21.53
CA ASN A 432 -24.70 31.54 21.88
C ASN A 432 -24.49 33.06 21.76
N ASP A 433 -23.60 33.57 22.60
CA ASP A 433 -23.07 34.93 22.59
C ASP A 433 -21.62 34.91 23.10
N ALA A 434 -20.98 36.09 23.10
CA ALA A 434 -19.61 36.24 23.58
C ALA A 434 -19.43 35.89 25.08
N ALA A 435 -20.50 35.83 25.88
CA ALA A 435 -20.44 35.52 27.31
C ALA A 435 -20.58 34.01 27.60
N ASN A 436 -21.24 33.24 26.72
CA ASN A 436 -21.46 31.80 26.91
C ASN A 436 -20.82 30.89 25.83
N SER A 437 -20.07 31.46 24.87
CA SER A 437 -19.44 30.74 23.74
C SER A 437 -18.57 29.53 24.13
N SER A 438 -17.99 29.54 25.33
CA SER A 438 -17.13 28.47 25.86
C SER A 438 -17.85 27.53 26.83
N ALA A 439 -19.12 27.81 27.15
CA ALA A 439 -19.92 27.10 28.14
C ALA A 439 -20.99 26.19 27.52
N MET A 440 -21.22 26.28 26.20
CA MET A 440 -22.20 25.45 25.48
C MET A 440 -21.65 24.04 25.23
N MET A 441 -22.25 23.06 25.90
CA MET A 441 -21.83 21.66 25.86
C MET A 441 -23.01 20.75 25.59
N ILE A 442 -22.84 19.79 24.68
CA ILE A 442 -23.72 18.64 24.54
C ILE A 442 -23.02 17.40 25.11
N GLY A 443 -23.49 16.90 26.25
CA GLY A 443 -22.74 15.96 27.07
C GLY A 443 -21.39 16.56 27.49
N SER A 444 -20.29 15.92 27.11
CA SER A 444 -18.92 16.44 27.29
C SER A 444 -18.31 17.09 26.05
N LEU A 445 -19.11 17.33 24.99
CA LEU A 445 -18.64 17.85 23.71
C LEU A 445 -18.98 19.34 23.56
N PRO A 446 -18.00 20.21 23.24
CA PRO A 446 -18.26 21.63 23.04
C PRO A 446 -18.98 21.91 21.73
N LEU A 447 -19.87 22.91 21.74
CA LEU A 447 -20.46 23.52 20.55
C LEU A 447 -19.70 24.82 20.21
N PRO A 448 -18.72 24.79 19.29
CA PRO A 448 -17.96 25.99 18.95
C PRO A 448 -18.85 27.00 18.19
N GLY A 449 -18.97 28.21 18.74
CA GLY A 449 -19.55 29.37 18.05
C GLY A 449 -19.26 30.64 18.84
N THR A 450 -18.78 31.68 18.16
CA THR A 450 -18.51 33.00 18.77
C THR A 450 -19.31 34.06 18.04
N SER A 451 -20.55 34.27 18.48
CA SER A 451 -21.34 35.39 18.02
C SER A 451 -21.12 36.60 18.93
N PRO A 452 -20.85 37.79 18.38
CA PRO A 452 -20.66 39.00 19.18
C PRO A 452 -21.93 39.46 19.91
N THR A 453 -23.09 38.95 19.52
CA THR A 453 -24.41 39.19 20.12
C THR A 453 -25.15 37.87 20.30
N ARG A 454 -26.20 37.83 21.12
CA ARG A 454 -27.00 36.60 21.30
C ARG A 454 -27.71 36.19 20.02
N THR A 455 -27.20 35.14 19.35
CA THR A 455 -27.80 34.51 18.17
C THR A 455 -28.32 33.13 18.50
N ARG A 456 -29.25 32.63 17.67
CA ARG A 456 -29.70 31.24 17.71
C ARG A 456 -29.07 30.52 16.54
N ASP A 457 -28.36 29.44 16.84
CA ASP A 457 -27.61 28.61 15.90
C ASP A 457 -28.16 27.18 15.91
N THR A 458 -27.90 26.41 14.87
CA THR A 458 -28.34 25.01 14.76
C THR A 458 -27.19 24.07 15.10
N PHE A 459 -27.47 22.93 15.73
CA PHE A 459 -26.52 21.83 15.85
C PHE A 459 -27.05 20.57 15.18
N LEU A 460 -26.13 19.75 14.71
CA LEU A 460 -26.37 18.35 14.37
C LEU A 460 -25.47 17.50 15.25
N GLY A 461 -26.01 16.44 15.84
CA GLY A 461 -25.26 15.50 16.64
C GLY A 461 -25.66 14.05 16.37
N LYS A 462 -24.73 13.15 16.68
CA LYS A 462 -24.98 11.71 16.68
C LYS A 462 -24.88 11.17 18.09
N LEU A 463 -25.94 10.49 18.49
CA LEU A 463 -26.07 9.73 19.72
C LEU A 463 -25.99 8.23 19.38
N VAL A 464 -25.23 7.47 20.16
CA VAL A 464 -25.13 6.01 20.03
C VAL A 464 -25.85 5.38 21.21
N ASP A 465 -26.92 4.66 20.90
CA ASP A 465 -27.72 3.89 21.85
C ASP A 465 -27.03 2.55 22.15
N SER A 466 -26.66 2.33 23.42
CA SER A 466 -26.08 1.08 23.90
C SER A 466 -27.11 0.12 24.48
N GLY A 467 -28.41 0.38 24.26
CA GLY A 467 -29.52 -0.38 24.81
C GLY A 467 -30.07 0.27 26.08
N THR A 468 -29.25 0.35 27.13
CA THR A 468 -29.62 0.85 28.48
C THR A 468 -29.18 2.28 28.75
N ALA A 469 -28.40 2.88 27.85
CA ALA A 469 -27.92 4.25 27.95
C ALA A 469 -27.60 4.76 26.55
N ALA A 470 -27.27 6.04 26.45
CA ALA A 470 -26.84 6.64 25.20
C ALA A 470 -25.68 7.62 25.41
N ASN A 471 -24.77 7.66 24.45
CA ASN A 471 -23.59 8.52 24.48
C ASN A 471 -23.49 9.34 23.20
N TRP A 472 -23.16 10.62 23.33
CA TRP A 472 -22.89 11.48 22.19
C TRP A 472 -21.55 11.10 21.54
N ALA A 473 -21.58 10.64 20.30
CA ALA A 473 -20.39 10.28 19.54
C ALA A 473 -19.71 11.52 18.96
N TRP A 474 -20.50 12.43 18.38
CA TRP A 474 -20.03 13.73 17.89
C TRP A 474 -21.20 14.73 17.88
N VAL A 475 -20.87 16.02 17.96
CA VAL A 475 -21.81 17.14 17.87
C VAL A 475 -21.13 18.26 17.11
N GLN A 476 -21.85 18.91 16.20
CA GLN A 476 -21.34 19.98 15.36
C GLN A 476 -22.34 21.14 15.28
N GLY A 477 -21.87 22.35 15.61
CA GLY A 477 -22.62 23.59 15.38
C GLY A 477 -22.56 24.02 13.91
N VAL A 478 -23.69 24.51 13.41
CA VAL A 478 -23.89 25.31 12.20
C VAL A 478 -24.05 26.76 12.68
N GLY A 479 -23.05 27.61 12.44
CA GLY A 479 -23.08 28.96 13.01
C GLY A 479 -22.16 29.98 12.34
N GLY A 480 -22.62 31.23 12.30
CA GLY A 480 -21.89 32.45 11.94
C GLY A 480 -22.18 33.58 12.94
N SER A 481 -22.06 34.84 12.52
CA SER A 481 -22.35 36.00 13.39
C SER A 481 -23.82 36.41 13.44
N GLY A 482 -24.72 35.67 12.80
CA GLY A 482 -26.15 35.97 12.69
C GLY A 482 -27.01 34.75 13.00
N THR A 483 -28.31 34.95 13.22
CA THR A 483 -29.25 33.85 13.53
C THR A 483 -29.39 32.85 12.38
N ASP A 484 -28.89 31.64 12.59
CA ASP A 484 -28.88 30.50 11.65
C ASP A 484 -30.10 29.56 11.86
N THR A 485 -31.13 30.01 12.60
CA THR A 485 -32.41 29.32 12.74
C THR A 485 -33.58 30.08 12.07
N PRO A 486 -34.64 29.39 11.61
CA PRO A 486 -35.95 30.02 11.39
C PRO A 486 -36.54 30.55 12.70
N ASP A 487 -37.36 31.60 12.64
CA ASP A 487 -37.92 32.29 13.82
C ASP A 487 -38.93 31.42 14.62
N ASP A 488 -39.56 30.43 13.98
CA ASP A 488 -40.65 29.62 14.55
C ASP A 488 -40.33 28.12 14.70
N TYR A 489 -39.05 27.72 14.66
CA TYR A 489 -38.55 26.32 14.59
C TYR A 489 -39.02 25.49 13.37
N SER A 490 -40.07 25.93 12.68
CA SER A 490 -40.56 25.35 11.43
C SER A 490 -39.51 25.48 10.32
N GLY A 491 -39.01 24.34 9.84
CA GLY A 491 -38.16 24.24 8.64
C GLY A 491 -36.72 23.78 8.85
N GLN A 492 -36.34 23.44 10.08
CA GLN A 492 -35.16 22.60 10.33
C GLN A 492 -35.65 21.19 10.51
N GLN A 493 -35.33 20.30 9.58
CA GLN A 493 -35.63 18.88 9.74
C GLN A 493 -34.48 18.06 9.17
N LEU A 494 -34.46 16.78 9.50
CA LEU A 494 -33.45 15.86 9.00
C LEU A 494 -34.11 14.58 8.48
N SER A 495 -33.44 13.89 7.58
CA SER A 495 -33.78 12.56 7.10
C SER A 495 -32.50 11.79 6.87
N ILE A 496 -32.57 10.47 6.87
CA ILE A 496 -31.38 9.63 6.72
C ILE A 496 -31.57 8.54 5.67
N GLN A 497 -30.46 8.14 5.07
CA GLN A 497 -30.37 6.94 4.25
C GLN A 497 -29.01 6.27 4.52
N GLY A 498 -29.02 5.16 5.25
CA GLY A 498 -27.78 4.53 5.71
C GLY A 498 -26.98 5.48 6.61
N ASN A 499 -25.78 5.88 6.15
CA ASN A 499 -24.89 6.82 6.84
C ASN A 499 -24.98 8.25 6.27
N ARG A 500 -25.86 8.51 5.30
CA ARG A 500 -26.08 9.85 4.79
C ARG A 500 -27.19 10.53 5.58
N ILE A 501 -26.91 11.75 6.02
CA ILE A 501 -27.82 12.63 6.73
C ILE A 501 -28.17 13.76 5.77
N TYR A 502 -29.45 13.95 5.53
CA TYR A 502 -30.01 15.01 4.72
C TYR A 502 -30.66 16.00 5.67
N SER A 503 -30.34 17.28 5.58
CA SER A 503 -30.94 18.26 6.50
C SER A 503 -31.12 19.62 5.85
N THR A 504 -32.15 20.34 6.26
CA THR A 504 -32.42 21.71 5.87
C THR A 504 -32.01 22.68 6.97
N PHE A 505 -31.26 23.71 6.59
CA PHE A 505 -30.79 24.75 7.51
C PHE A 505 -31.01 26.14 6.92
N ARG A 506 -30.99 27.16 7.78
CA ARG A 506 -30.94 28.55 7.36
C ARG A 506 -29.54 29.09 7.65
N VAL A 507 -28.91 29.73 6.66
CA VAL A 507 -27.67 30.47 6.88
C VAL A 507 -28.03 31.95 7.05
N GLY A 508 -27.85 32.49 8.24
CA GLY A 508 -28.20 33.85 8.63
C GLY A 508 -27.15 34.90 8.25
N SER A 509 -25.92 34.48 7.99
CA SER A 509 -24.80 35.37 7.68
C SER A 509 -24.30 35.20 6.23
N THR A 510 -23.44 36.11 5.77
CA THR A 510 -22.78 35.96 4.44
C THR A 510 -21.80 34.78 4.41
N THR A 511 -21.30 34.35 5.57
CA THR A 511 -20.38 33.22 5.70
C THR A 511 -20.57 32.55 7.07
N SER A 512 -21.13 31.34 7.08
CA SER A 512 -21.23 30.49 8.29
C SER A 512 -20.33 29.26 8.16
N THR A 513 -20.16 28.49 9.23
CA THR A 513 -19.37 27.25 9.21
C THR A 513 -20.17 26.07 9.74
N PHE A 514 -19.85 24.88 9.22
CA PHE A 514 -20.30 23.60 9.76
C PHE A 514 -19.10 22.66 9.89
N GLY A 515 -18.50 22.62 11.08
CA GLY A 515 -17.21 21.96 11.28
C GLY A 515 -16.11 22.58 10.42
N SER A 516 -15.45 21.77 9.60
CA SER A 516 -14.44 22.23 8.64
C SER A 516 -15.00 22.86 7.36
N LEU A 517 -16.32 22.81 7.16
CA LEU A 517 -16.99 23.21 5.94
C LEU A 517 -17.46 24.67 5.99
N THR A 518 -17.08 25.49 4.99
CA THR A 518 -17.50 26.89 4.89
C THR A 518 -18.78 27.04 4.04
N LEU A 519 -19.80 27.67 4.62
CA LEU A 519 -21.09 27.98 4.00
C LEU A 519 -21.10 29.42 3.51
N ASN A 520 -21.08 29.63 2.19
CA ASN A 520 -21.09 30.98 1.61
C ASN A 520 -22.49 31.43 1.18
N GLY A 521 -22.83 32.68 1.48
CA GLY A 521 -24.11 33.36 1.19
C GLY A 521 -25.18 33.10 2.25
N ALA A 522 -26.13 34.03 2.39
CA ALA A 522 -27.27 33.91 3.30
C ALA A 522 -28.48 33.25 2.63
N GLY A 523 -29.34 32.60 3.41
CA GLY A 523 -30.57 31.96 2.96
C GLY A 523 -30.63 30.45 3.24
N PRO A 524 -31.78 29.82 2.93
CA PRO A 524 -32.00 28.39 3.15
C PRO A 524 -31.07 27.53 2.30
N ILE A 525 -30.68 26.38 2.85
CA ILE A 525 -29.83 25.38 2.19
C ILE A 525 -30.38 23.99 2.43
N VAL A 526 -30.05 23.07 1.53
CA VAL A 526 -30.15 21.63 1.75
C VAL A 526 -28.74 21.09 1.88
N ALA A 527 -28.47 20.30 2.91
CA ALA A 527 -27.16 19.71 3.15
C ALA A 527 -27.26 18.19 3.09
N ILE A 528 -26.27 17.59 2.43
CA ILE A 528 -25.96 16.17 2.62
C ILE A 528 -24.72 16.13 3.47
N LEU A 529 -24.73 15.25 4.44
CA LEU A 529 -23.67 15.05 5.41
C LEU A 529 -23.42 13.55 5.51
N GLU A 530 -22.20 13.10 5.23
CA GLU A 530 -21.84 11.67 5.33
C GLU A 530 -21.27 11.37 6.71
N ASP A 531 -21.96 10.54 7.51
CA ASP A 531 -21.45 9.95 8.75
C ASP A 531 -20.58 8.73 8.42
N THR A 532 -19.47 8.99 7.74
CA THR A 532 -18.39 8.00 7.57
C THR A 532 -17.26 8.36 8.52
N PRO A 533 -16.79 7.42 9.37
CA PRO A 533 -15.52 7.62 10.05
C PRO A 533 -14.46 7.94 8.99
N PRO A 534 -13.57 8.94 9.19
CA PRO A 534 -12.47 9.11 8.27
C PRO A 534 -11.64 7.82 8.29
N LEU A 535 -11.76 7.02 7.24
CA LEU A 535 -10.91 5.86 7.07
C LEU A 535 -9.50 6.38 6.86
N ASN A 536 -8.61 6.04 7.79
CA ASN A 536 -7.24 6.51 7.73
C ASN A 536 -6.53 5.97 6.48
N ASN A 537 -5.53 6.73 6.00
CA ASN A 537 -4.54 6.21 5.06
C ASN A 537 -3.46 5.49 5.87
N LEU A 538 -3.10 4.27 5.47
CA LEU A 538 -2.00 3.52 6.04
C LEU A 538 -0.77 3.63 5.14
N VAL A 539 0.38 3.99 5.71
CA VAL A 539 1.68 3.87 5.05
C VAL A 539 2.54 2.91 5.85
N VAL A 540 2.93 1.80 5.23
CA VAL A 540 3.78 0.78 5.85
C VAL A 540 5.23 1.05 5.49
N THR A 541 6.03 1.38 6.50
CA THR A 541 7.49 1.53 6.43
C THR A 541 8.11 0.53 7.40
N GLY A 542 8.96 -0.39 6.92
CA GLY A 542 9.41 -1.53 7.72
C GLY A 542 8.36 -2.65 7.81
N ALA A 543 8.63 -3.65 8.65
CA ALA A 543 7.72 -4.76 8.88
C ALA A 543 6.56 -4.37 9.79
N GLN A 544 5.33 -4.66 9.36
CA GLN A 544 4.12 -4.30 10.08
C GLN A 544 3.00 -5.31 9.84
N ASP A 545 2.29 -5.69 10.90
CA ASP A 545 1.06 -6.45 10.81
C ASP A 545 -0.12 -5.55 10.45
N VAL A 546 -0.97 -5.98 9.52
CA VAL A 546 -2.05 -5.16 8.94
C VAL A 546 -3.37 -5.94 8.92
N GLN A 547 -4.46 -5.29 9.34
CA GLN A 547 -5.84 -5.79 9.24
C GLN A 547 -6.83 -4.62 9.37
N GLY A 548 -8.09 -4.82 8.99
CA GLY A 548 -9.15 -3.82 9.15
C GLY A 548 -9.46 -3.03 7.88
N THR A 549 -10.08 -1.85 8.02
CA THR A 549 -10.57 -1.05 6.88
C THR A 549 -9.80 0.26 6.77
N TYR A 550 -9.32 0.59 5.57
CA TYR A 550 -8.57 1.82 5.28
C TYR A 550 -9.05 2.49 3.99
N GLN A 551 -8.80 3.81 3.88
CA GLN A 551 -9.08 4.53 2.63
C GLN A 551 -8.01 4.18 1.60
N ASN A 552 -6.73 4.39 1.91
CA ASN A 552 -5.62 3.97 1.08
C ASN A 552 -4.59 3.20 1.91
N VAL A 553 -3.90 2.26 1.26
CA VAL A 553 -2.76 1.55 1.86
C VAL A 553 -1.57 1.69 0.92
N THR A 554 -0.46 2.24 1.41
CA THR A 554 0.79 2.33 0.67
C THR A 554 1.86 1.53 1.38
N ILE A 555 2.39 0.51 0.73
CA ILE A 555 3.55 -0.25 1.20
C ILE A 555 4.76 0.34 0.50
N ASP A 556 5.60 1.04 1.26
CA ASP A 556 6.74 1.77 0.71
C ASP A 556 7.92 0.85 0.40
N SER A 557 9.00 1.40 -0.13
CA SER A 557 10.17 0.61 -0.58
C SER A 557 10.89 -0.18 0.52
N SER A 558 10.72 0.18 1.79
CA SER A 558 11.18 -0.58 2.96
C SER A 558 10.06 -1.35 3.66
N GLY A 559 8.82 -1.21 3.18
CA GLY A 559 7.62 -1.75 3.81
C GLY A 559 7.44 -3.25 3.57
N VAL A 560 7.10 -3.97 4.64
CA VAL A 560 6.64 -5.36 4.59
C VAL A 560 5.33 -5.44 5.37
N ALA A 561 4.21 -5.45 4.65
CA ALA A 561 2.89 -5.63 5.27
C ALA A 561 2.56 -7.12 5.34
N THR A 562 2.33 -7.64 6.54
CA THR A 562 1.84 -9.00 6.75
C THR A 562 0.40 -8.94 7.25
N LEU A 563 -0.54 -9.58 6.55
CA LEU A 563 -1.92 -9.55 7.00
C LEU A 563 -2.11 -10.50 8.18
N THR A 564 -2.73 -10.00 9.25
CA THR A 564 -3.10 -10.80 10.44
C THR A 564 -4.60 -11.08 10.52
N GLY A 565 -5.38 -10.41 9.66
CA GLY A 565 -6.80 -10.60 9.43
C GLY A 565 -7.21 -10.00 8.07
N PRO A 566 -8.50 -10.07 7.69
CA PRO A 566 -8.98 -9.48 6.45
C PRO A 566 -8.66 -7.98 6.35
N LEU A 567 -8.29 -7.54 5.16
CA LEU A 567 -7.99 -6.13 4.85
C LEU A 567 -9.02 -5.60 3.85
N THR A 568 -9.70 -4.51 4.19
CA THR A 568 -10.64 -3.80 3.31
C THR A 568 -10.04 -2.45 2.89
N VAL A 569 -9.94 -2.19 1.59
CA VAL A 569 -9.41 -0.92 1.04
C VAL A 569 -10.41 -0.30 0.08
N ASN A 570 -10.86 0.92 0.41
CA ASN A 570 -11.89 1.60 -0.38
C ASN A 570 -11.34 2.50 -1.50
N GLY A 571 -10.08 2.93 -1.39
CA GLY A 571 -9.34 3.76 -2.35
C GLY A 571 -8.30 2.96 -3.12
N THR A 572 -7.00 3.14 -2.84
CA THR A 572 -5.94 2.38 -3.54
C THR A 572 -5.02 1.65 -2.56
N LEU A 573 -4.74 0.38 -2.83
CA LEU A 573 -3.62 -0.35 -2.24
C LEU A 573 -2.44 -0.37 -3.23
N ILE A 574 -1.32 0.22 -2.85
CA ILE A 574 -0.12 0.31 -3.67
C ILE A 574 1.03 -0.41 -2.98
N VAL A 575 1.63 -1.39 -3.67
CA VAL A 575 2.91 -1.99 -3.30
C VAL A 575 3.99 -1.35 -4.17
N LYS A 576 4.81 -0.47 -3.59
CA LYS A 576 5.87 0.23 -4.31
C LYS A 576 7.06 -0.70 -4.59
N ARG A 577 8.01 -0.19 -5.39
CA ARG A 577 9.29 -0.85 -5.68
C ARG A 577 9.96 -1.33 -4.38
N LYS A 578 10.33 -2.62 -4.29
CA LYS A 578 10.88 -3.32 -3.11
C LYS A 578 9.93 -3.50 -1.92
N GLY A 579 8.75 -2.90 -1.94
CA GLY A 579 7.72 -3.16 -0.93
C GLY A 579 7.18 -4.59 -1.05
N VAL A 580 6.77 -5.17 0.07
CA VAL A 580 6.24 -6.54 0.13
C VAL A 580 4.85 -6.53 0.75
N LEU A 581 3.86 -7.07 0.02
CA LEU A 581 2.58 -7.46 0.60
C LEU A 581 2.59 -8.98 0.79
N ASN A 582 2.50 -9.42 2.05
CA ASN A 582 2.26 -10.82 2.41
C ASN A 582 0.81 -10.97 2.85
N THR A 583 -0.02 -11.60 2.01
CA THR A 583 -1.45 -11.74 2.32
C THR A 583 -1.73 -12.74 3.43
N ASN A 584 -0.80 -13.65 3.74
CA ASN A 584 -0.91 -14.60 4.86
C ASN A 584 -2.31 -15.27 4.96
N CYS A 585 -2.85 -15.58 3.78
CA CYS A 585 -4.11 -16.28 3.54
C CYS A 585 -5.36 -15.49 3.94
N GLN A 586 -5.20 -14.18 4.10
CA GLN A 586 -6.27 -13.23 4.32
C GLN A 586 -6.66 -12.56 3.00
N PRO A 587 -7.96 -12.34 2.77
CA PRO A 587 -8.41 -11.66 1.56
C PRO A 587 -8.17 -10.14 1.67
N VAL A 588 -7.81 -9.54 0.54
CA VAL A 588 -7.83 -8.07 0.36
C VAL A 588 -9.10 -7.69 -0.41
N THR A 589 -10.06 -7.05 0.25
CA THR A 589 -11.39 -6.73 -0.31
C THR A 589 -11.63 -5.21 -0.36
N GLY A 590 -12.76 -4.77 -0.93
CA GLY A 590 -13.19 -3.37 -0.92
C GLY A 590 -13.51 -2.78 -2.29
N SER A 591 -13.95 -1.52 -2.32
CA SER A 591 -14.28 -0.77 -3.54
C SER A 591 -13.05 -0.31 -4.32
N GLY A 592 -11.87 -0.41 -3.71
CA GLY A 592 -10.64 0.21 -4.20
C GLY A 592 -9.94 -0.50 -5.36
N SER A 593 -8.81 0.05 -5.80
CA SER A 593 -7.91 -0.52 -6.79
C SER A 593 -6.62 -1.09 -6.16
N PHE A 594 -5.99 -2.04 -6.84
CA PHE A 594 -4.72 -2.65 -6.45
C PHE A 594 -3.62 -2.33 -7.48
N VAL A 595 -2.45 -1.90 -7.01
CA VAL A 595 -1.29 -1.64 -7.86
C VAL A 595 -0.04 -2.30 -7.26
N LEU A 596 0.49 -3.31 -7.95
CA LEU A 596 1.81 -3.87 -7.70
C LEU A 596 2.81 -3.24 -8.68
N ALA A 597 3.69 -2.37 -8.16
CA ALA A 597 4.70 -1.71 -8.97
C ALA A 597 5.83 -2.65 -9.39
N ALA A 598 6.61 -2.26 -10.40
CA ALA A 598 7.81 -2.98 -10.80
C ALA A 598 8.77 -3.16 -9.61
N GLN A 599 9.33 -4.37 -9.48
CA GLN A 599 10.17 -4.82 -8.36
C GLN A 599 9.50 -4.80 -6.98
N GLY A 600 8.18 -4.62 -6.89
CA GLY A 600 7.42 -4.96 -5.68
C GLY A 600 7.22 -6.48 -5.57
N THR A 601 6.87 -6.95 -4.38
CA THR A 601 6.63 -8.38 -4.13
C THR A 601 5.23 -8.60 -3.59
N LEU A 602 4.52 -9.58 -4.18
CA LEU A 602 3.24 -10.07 -3.69
C LEU A 602 3.38 -11.54 -3.27
N ARG A 603 3.16 -11.84 -1.99
CA ARG A 603 3.17 -13.19 -1.43
C ARG A 603 1.75 -13.61 -1.06
N ILE A 604 1.34 -14.78 -1.55
CA ILE A 604 -0.03 -15.26 -1.42
C ILE A 604 -0.10 -16.75 -1.10
N CYS A 605 -1.18 -17.18 -0.47
CA CYS A 605 -1.48 -18.60 -0.24
C CYS A 605 -2.88 -19.04 -0.67
N ASP A 606 -3.63 -18.16 -1.34
CA ASP A 606 -4.97 -18.48 -1.85
C ASP A 606 -4.91 -19.59 -2.92
N ALA A 607 -5.81 -20.56 -2.84
CA ALA A 607 -5.87 -21.71 -3.75
C ALA A 607 -6.15 -21.30 -5.21
N GLN A 608 -6.90 -20.22 -5.42
CA GLN A 608 -7.24 -19.68 -6.76
C GLN A 608 -6.15 -18.75 -7.30
N GLY A 609 -5.06 -18.53 -6.55
CA GLY A 609 -3.95 -17.70 -6.98
C GLY A 609 -4.32 -16.22 -7.03
N ILE A 610 -3.98 -15.58 -8.15
CA ILE A 610 -4.27 -14.18 -8.42
C ILE A 610 -5.33 -14.10 -9.53
N ALA A 611 -6.42 -13.37 -9.27
CA ALA A 611 -7.46 -13.13 -10.27
C ALA A 611 -7.39 -11.69 -10.80
N SER A 612 -7.59 -11.51 -12.11
CA SER A 612 -7.65 -10.20 -12.76
C SER A 612 -8.85 -9.36 -12.33
N THR A 613 -9.97 -10.01 -11.98
CA THR A 613 -11.23 -9.40 -11.48
C THR A 613 -12.01 -10.40 -10.62
N GLY A 614 -13.14 -9.99 -10.02
CA GLY A 614 -14.09 -10.89 -9.35
C GLY A 614 -13.77 -11.18 -7.87
N THR A 615 -14.51 -12.09 -7.23
CA THR A 615 -14.43 -12.33 -5.77
C THR A 615 -13.51 -13.47 -5.35
N THR A 616 -12.63 -13.93 -6.24
CA THR A 616 -11.71 -15.06 -5.99
C THR A 616 -10.25 -14.60 -5.97
N GLY A 617 -9.37 -15.46 -5.43
CA GLY A 617 -7.94 -15.19 -5.31
C GLY A 617 -7.57 -14.31 -4.11
N ALA A 618 -6.27 -14.04 -3.97
CA ALA A 618 -5.74 -13.33 -2.80
C ALA A 618 -6.11 -11.83 -2.75
N VAL A 619 -6.32 -11.21 -3.92
CA VAL A 619 -6.74 -9.80 -4.05
C VAL A 619 -8.12 -9.78 -4.70
N GLN A 620 -9.12 -9.31 -3.97
CA GLN A 620 -10.55 -9.34 -4.28
C GLN A 620 -11.16 -7.92 -4.35
N LEU A 621 -10.32 -6.90 -4.53
CA LEU A 621 -10.74 -5.52 -4.74
C LEU A 621 -11.58 -5.37 -6.01
N SER A 622 -12.70 -4.65 -5.95
CA SER A 622 -13.63 -4.50 -7.08
C SER A 622 -13.21 -3.45 -8.11
N GLY A 623 -12.31 -2.54 -7.75
CA GLY A 623 -11.65 -1.64 -8.70
C GLY A 623 -10.57 -2.33 -9.55
N SER A 624 -9.81 -1.52 -10.29
CA SER A 624 -8.76 -2.02 -11.19
C SER A 624 -7.65 -2.76 -10.43
N ARG A 625 -7.13 -3.85 -11.01
CA ARG A 625 -5.99 -4.61 -10.47
C ARG A 625 -4.85 -4.60 -11.48
N SER A 626 -3.73 -3.99 -11.09
CA SER A 626 -2.53 -3.88 -11.92
C SER A 626 -1.40 -4.71 -11.32
N PHE A 627 -1.02 -5.78 -12.01
CA PHE A 627 0.08 -6.67 -11.66
C PHE A 627 1.24 -6.43 -12.63
N SER A 628 2.38 -5.90 -12.14
CA SER A 628 3.50 -5.57 -13.02
C SER A 628 4.23 -6.83 -13.51
N PRO A 629 4.59 -6.92 -14.81
CA PRO A 629 5.42 -8.02 -15.33
C PRO A 629 6.89 -7.95 -14.83
N ALA A 630 7.29 -6.83 -14.23
CA ALA A 630 8.60 -6.63 -13.63
C ALA A 630 8.60 -6.81 -12.10
N ALA A 631 7.52 -7.36 -11.52
CA ALA A 631 7.38 -7.65 -10.10
C ALA A 631 7.67 -9.13 -9.77
N SER A 632 7.83 -9.42 -8.48
CA SER A 632 8.12 -10.75 -7.95
C SER A 632 6.85 -11.32 -7.28
N TYR A 633 6.56 -12.59 -7.56
CA TYR A 633 5.34 -13.26 -7.09
C TYR A 633 5.73 -14.50 -6.29
N GLU A 634 5.14 -14.69 -5.11
CA GLU A 634 5.40 -15.83 -4.25
C GLU A 634 4.11 -16.54 -3.87
N TYR A 635 4.11 -17.86 -4.05
CA TYR A 635 3.02 -18.76 -3.70
C TYR A 635 3.45 -19.64 -2.53
N SER A 636 2.79 -19.47 -1.38
CA SER A 636 3.18 -20.07 -0.11
C SER A 636 2.03 -20.78 0.62
N GLY A 637 1.03 -21.27 -0.12
CA GLY A 637 -0.11 -21.98 0.43
C GLY A 637 0.23 -23.37 0.97
N SER A 638 -0.57 -23.82 1.94
CA SER A 638 -0.44 -25.13 2.57
C SER A 638 -1.06 -26.28 1.76
N GLY A 639 -1.77 -25.99 0.66
CA GLY A 639 -2.36 -26.98 -0.25
C GLY A 639 -2.16 -26.60 -1.72
N ALA A 640 -2.80 -27.32 -2.64
CA ALA A 640 -2.71 -27.04 -4.08
C ALA A 640 -3.13 -25.58 -4.40
N GLN A 641 -2.38 -24.94 -5.31
CA GLN A 641 -2.65 -23.58 -5.78
C GLN A 641 -2.50 -23.55 -7.29
N VAL A 642 -3.22 -22.64 -7.94
CA VAL A 642 -2.98 -22.25 -9.32
C VAL A 642 -2.38 -20.85 -9.37
N THR A 643 -1.72 -20.46 -10.46
CA THR A 643 -1.24 -19.08 -10.61
C THR A 643 -2.39 -18.08 -10.76
N GLY A 644 -3.49 -18.49 -11.37
CA GLY A 644 -4.66 -17.68 -11.61
C GLY A 644 -4.52 -16.76 -12.85
N SER A 645 -5.66 -16.18 -13.27
CA SER A 645 -5.79 -15.37 -14.49
C SER A 645 -5.17 -13.97 -14.38
N GLY A 646 -4.86 -13.51 -13.17
CA GLY A 646 -4.27 -12.20 -12.91
C GLY A 646 -2.75 -12.20 -12.94
N LEU A 647 -2.09 -13.37 -12.96
CA LEU A 647 -0.63 -13.42 -13.11
C LEU A 647 -0.26 -12.95 -14.53
N PRO A 648 0.64 -11.96 -14.70
CA PRO A 648 1.08 -11.55 -16.02
C PRO A 648 1.81 -12.69 -16.76
N THR A 649 1.77 -12.67 -18.10
CA THR A 649 2.46 -13.66 -18.95
C THR A 649 3.98 -13.62 -18.84
N GLN A 650 4.54 -12.54 -18.27
CA GLN A 650 5.93 -12.43 -17.88
C GLN A 650 6.02 -11.94 -16.43
N VAL A 651 6.92 -12.52 -15.64
CA VAL A 651 7.25 -12.04 -14.30
C VAL A 651 8.74 -11.82 -14.16
N ARG A 652 9.14 -10.99 -13.20
CA ARG A 652 10.55 -10.86 -12.84
C ARG A 652 11.02 -12.14 -12.15
N ASP A 653 10.38 -12.47 -11.04
CA ASP A 653 10.65 -13.67 -10.26
C ASP A 653 9.34 -14.39 -9.93
N LEU A 654 9.40 -15.72 -9.92
CA LEU A 654 8.35 -16.58 -9.37
C LEU A 654 8.96 -17.45 -8.27
N THR A 655 8.39 -17.39 -7.08
CA THR A 655 8.79 -18.24 -5.95
C THR A 655 7.65 -19.19 -5.59
N VAL A 656 7.97 -20.48 -5.51
CA VAL A 656 7.14 -21.54 -4.95
C VAL A 656 7.73 -21.92 -3.59
N ASN A 657 6.99 -21.64 -2.54
CA ASN A 657 7.39 -21.83 -1.16
C ASN A 657 6.25 -22.50 -0.37
N LYS A 658 5.83 -23.66 -0.86
CA LYS A 658 4.64 -24.38 -0.43
C LYS A 658 5.02 -25.63 0.36
N THR A 659 4.29 -25.88 1.44
CA THR A 659 4.54 -27.04 2.31
C THR A 659 3.87 -28.32 1.83
N SER A 660 2.76 -28.22 1.09
CA SER A 660 2.10 -29.37 0.45
C SER A 660 1.31 -28.96 -0.79
N GLY A 661 1.19 -29.89 -1.75
CA GLY A 661 0.52 -29.66 -3.03
C GLY A 661 1.29 -28.73 -3.97
N ALA A 662 1.32 -29.05 -5.25
CA ALA A 662 2.09 -28.28 -6.23
C ALA A 662 1.41 -26.95 -6.61
N LEU A 663 2.19 -26.02 -7.18
CA LEU A 663 1.68 -24.86 -7.91
C LEU A 663 1.42 -25.28 -9.35
N THR A 664 0.25 -24.94 -9.91
CA THR A 664 -0.10 -25.26 -11.30
C THR A 664 -0.22 -23.99 -12.13
N LEU A 665 0.43 -23.92 -13.29
CA LEU A 665 0.28 -22.78 -14.21
C LEU A 665 -1.15 -22.73 -14.78
N SER A 666 -1.77 -21.56 -14.69
CA SER A 666 -3.07 -21.26 -15.30
C SER A 666 -2.98 -20.74 -16.73
N GLY A 667 -1.79 -20.36 -17.18
CA GLY A 667 -1.50 -19.86 -18.52
C GLY A 667 0.00 -19.84 -18.81
N PRO A 668 0.42 -19.47 -20.02
CA PRO A 668 1.83 -19.37 -20.40
C PRO A 668 2.57 -18.36 -19.52
N LEU A 669 3.81 -18.69 -19.15
CA LEU A 669 4.63 -17.88 -18.27
C LEU A 669 6.07 -17.75 -18.77
N SER A 670 6.56 -16.53 -18.82
CA SER A 670 7.98 -16.21 -18.99
C SER A 670 8.58 -15.66 -17.70
N VAL A 671 9.74 -16.16 -17.30
CA VAL A 671 10.46 -15.69 -16.11
C VAL A 671 11.71 -14.95 -16.55
N ALA A 672 11.86 -13.71 -16.09
CA ALA A 672 12.97 -12.85 -16.51
C ALA A 672 14.23 -12.98 -15.65
N GLN A 673 14.10 -13.41 -14.39
CA GLN A 673 15.23 -13.53 -13.46
C GLN A 673 15.27 -14.89 -12.76
N VAL A 674 14.48 -15.11 -11.72
CA VAL A 674 14.55 -16.37 -10.95
C VAL A 674 13.20 -17.07 -10.88
N LEU A 675 13.18 -18.35 -11.26
CA LEU A 675 12.16 -19.30 -10.84
C LEU A 675 12.70 -20.08 -9.64
N ARG A 676 12.22 -19.75 -8.45
CA ARG A 676 12.67 -20.35 -7.19
C ARG A 676 11.65 -21.35 -6.67
N LEU A 677 12.05 -22.59 -6.48
CA LEU A 677 11.30 -23.64 -5.82
C LEU A 677 11.96 -23.90 -4.46
N SER A 678 11.74 -22.97 -3.52
CA SER A 678 12.26 -23.09 -2.14
C SER A 678 11.62 -24.25 -1.41
N GLN A 679 10.35 -24.52 -1.69
CA GLN A 679 9.62 -25.68 -1.19
C GLN A 679 8.45 -25.98 -2.13
N GLY A 680 8.34 -27.22 -2.61
CA GLY A 680 7.23 -27.68 -3.44
C GLY A 680 7.42 -27.51 -4.94
N ASP A 681 6.61 -28.26 -5.69
CA ASP A 681 6.76 -28.41 -7.14
C ASP A 681 5.95 -27.40 -7.95
N LEU A 682 6.38 -27.14 -9.18
CA LEU A 682 5.63 -26.40 -10.21
C LEU A 682 5.19 -27.35 -11.32
N LEU A 683 3.88 -27.50 -11.56
CA LEU A 683 3.33 -28.17 -12.74
C LEU A 683 3.06 -27.15 -13.84
N THR A 684 3.63 -27.40 -15.02
CA THR A 684 3.40 -26.58 -16.22
C THR A 684 2.00 -26.75 -16.78
N ASN A 685 1.34 -27.90 -16.55
CA ASN A 685 -0.04 -28.16 -16.97
C ASN A 685 -0.28 -27.93 -18.49
N GLY A 686 0.69 -28.32 -19.31
CA GLY A 686 0.65 -28.10 -20.76
C GLY A 686 0.83 -26.63 -21.19
N GLN A 687 1.06 -25.71 -20.25
CA GLN A 687 1.35 -24.30 -20.53
C GLN A 687 2.85 -24.12 -20.82
N ALA A 688 3.16 -23.20 -21.73
CA ALA A 688 4.55 -22.84 -22.01
C ALA A 688 5.19 -22.14 -20.81
N LEU A 689 6.33 -22.65 -20.34
CA LEU A 689 7.18 -22.02 -19.34
C LEU A 689 8.52 -21.66 -19.97
N THR A 690 8.86 -20.37 -20.05
CA THR A 690 10.09 -19.89 -20.70
C THR A 690 11.00 -19.15 -19.71
N LEU A 691 12.27 -19.56 -19.62
CA LEU A 691 13.32 -18.81 -18.95
C LEU A 691 13.95 -17.85 -19.96
N LEU A 692 13.72 -16.55 -19.78
CA LEU A 692 14.17 -15.54 -20.72
C LEU A 692 15.68 -15.33 -20.67
N SER A 693 16.28 -15.00 -21.81
CA SER A 693 17.70 -14.65 -21.91
C SER A 693 17.87 -13.41 -22.77
N GLY A 694 18.71 -12.48 -22.32
CA GLY A 694 18.98 -11.25 -23.05
C GLY A 694 20.18 -10.47 -22.49
N PRO A 695 20.37 -9.21 -22.90
CA PRO A 695 21.51 -8.40 -22.47
C PRO A 695 21.59 -8.18 -20.96
N ALA A 696 20.47 -8.26 -20.24
CA ALA A 696 20.42 -8.12 -18.79
C ALA A 696 20.82 -9.39 -18.02
N GLY A 697 20.84 -10.55 -18.70
CA GLY A 697 21.17 -11.85 -18.12
C GLY A 697 20.29 -12.98 -18.64
N THR A 698 20.57 -14.20 -18.17
CA THR A 698 19.76 -15.39 -18.43
C THR A 698 19.02 -15.79 -17.16
N ALA A 699 17.70 -15.96 -17.26
CA ALA A 699 16.90 -16.42 -16.14
C ALA A 699 17.32 -17.83 -15.71
N LEU A 700 17.20 -18.12 -14.42
CA LEU A 700 17.63 -19.40 -13.84
C LEU A 700 16.55 -20.03 -12.98
N ILE A 701 16.67 -21.34 -12.79
CA ILE A 701 15.89 -22.09 -11.81
C ILE A 701 16.74 -22.34 -10.58
N ASP A 702 16.20 -22.01 -9.41
CA ASP A 702 16.66 -22.46 -8.10
C ASP A 702 15.69 -23.53 -7.59
N ASN A 703 15.96 -24.80 -7.90
CA ASN A 703 15.12 -25.94 -7.56
C ASN A 703 15.73 -26.75 -6.40
N THR A 704 16.10 -26.04 -5.34
CA THR A 704 16.68 -26.63 -4.11
C THR A 704 15.65 -27.38 -3.26
N GLY A 705 14.36 -27.01 -3.30
CA GLY A 705 13.30 -27.61 -2.49
C GLY A 705 12.07 -28.15 -3.24
N GLY A 706 12.13 -28.24 -4.57
CA GLY A 706 11.07 -28.79 -5.42
C GLY A 706 11.53 -28.99 -6.86
N VAL A 707 10.67 -29.46 -7.75
CA VAL A 707 10.97 -29.64 -9.19
C VAL A 707 9.93 -28.97 -10.10
N VAL A 708 10.33 -28.68 -11.34
CA VAL A 708 9.38 -28.31 -12.40
C VAL A 708 8.96 -29.60 -13.12
N THR A 709 7.66 -29.83 -13.19
CA THR A 709 7.06 -31.00 -13.84
C THR A 709 6.38 -30.59 -15.16
N GLY A 710 6.82 -31.21 -16.24
CA GLY A 710 6.42 -30.92 -17.62
C GLY A 710 7.44 -30.06 -18.38
N PRO A 711 7.24 -29.89 -19.70
CA PRO A 711 8.24 -29.26 -20.57
C PRO A 711 8.33 -27.75 -20.33
N GLY A 712 9.54 -27.21 -20.49
CA GLY A 712 9.79 -25.78 -20.54
C GLY A 712 10.91 -25.45 -21.52
N THR A 713 11.08 -24.17 -21.76
CA THR A 713 12.07 -23.62 -22.69
C THR A 713 13.07 -22.77 -21.91
N MET A 714 14.36 -22.99 -22.15
CA MET A 714 15.41 -22.07 -21.71
C MET A 714 16.03 -21.39 -22.93
N GLN A 715 15.93 -20.07 -22.97
CA GLN A 715 16.57 -19.28 -24.01
C GLN A 715 18.06 -19.08 -23.70
N ARG A 716 18.86 -18.89 -24.74
CA ARG A 716 20.28 -18.61 -24.61
C ARG A 716 20.73 -17.51 -25.56
N TYR A 717 20.83 -16.30 -25.01
CA TYR A 717 21.34 -15.11 -25.70
C TYR A 717 22.86 -15.14 -25.85
N ILE A 718 23.36 -14.82 -27.04
CA ILE A 718 24.79 -14.68 -27.31
C ILE A 718 25.15 -13.19 -27.29
N SER A 719 26.11 -12.80 -26.44
CA SER A 719 26.56 -11.40 -26.43
C SER A 719 27.38 -11.08 -27.69
N PRO A 720 27.01 -10.05 -28.49
CA PRO A 720 27.77 -9.65 -29.67
C PRO A 720 29.04 -8.86 -29.33
N THR A 721 29.24 -8.49 -28.06
CA THR A 721 30.33 -7.59 -27.62
C THR A 721 31.74 -8.08 -27.96
N ARG A 722 31.97 -9.39 -28.03
CA ARG A 722 33.28 -9.98 -28.40
C ARG A 722 33.36 -10.40 -29.86
N ASN A 723 32.29 -10.99 -30.38
CA ASN A 723 32.15 -11.36 -31.79
C ASN A 723 30.68 -11.28 -32.16
N GLY A 724 30.32 -10.31 -33.02
CA GLY A 724 28.98 -10.13 -33.56
C GLY A 724 28.67 -10.98 -34.80
N GLN A 725 29.69 -11.57 -35.43
CA GLN A 725 29.55 -12.44 -36.60
C GLN A 725 29.28 -13.90 -36.18
N SER A 726 29.21 -14.80 -37.16
CA SER A 726 29.34 -16.24 -36.91
C SER A 726 30.63 -16.54 -36.15
N GLY A 727 30.59 -17.59 -35.33
CA GLY A 727 31.77 -18.09 -34.64
C GLY A 727 31.43 -19.29 -33.77
N TYR A 728 32.46 -20.04 -33.37
CA TYR A 728 32.27 -21.27 -32.60
C TYR A 728 31.81 -20.95 -31.18
N ARG A 729 30.68 -21.55 -30.79
CA ARG A 729 30.07 -21.46 -29.45
C ARG A 729 29.91 -22.85 -28.88
N HIS A 730 30.29 -23.04 -27.62
CA HIS A 730 30.17 -24.32 -26.95
C HIS A 730 28.82 -24.40 -26.23
N TYR A 731 27.93 -25.24 -26.72
CA TYR A 731 26.59 -25.46 -26.21
C TYR A 731 26.46 -26.78 -25.49
N ALA A 732 25.55 -26.80 -24.52
CA ALA A 732 25.06 -27.98 -23.83
C ALA A 732 23.57 -27.81 -23.58
N SER A 733 22.87 -28.92 -23.31
CA SER A 733 21.46 -28.85 -22.97
C SER A 733 21.24 -28.69 -21.46
N PRO A 734 20.53 -27.63 -21.02
CA PRO A 734 20.06 -27.48 -19.64
C PRO A 734 18.76 -28.25 -19.35
N VAL A 735 18.20 -28.94 -20.35
CA VAL A 735 16.95 -29.72 -20.28
C VAL A 735 17.21 -31.18 -20.66
N THR A 736 16.23 -32.06 -20.47
CA THR A 736 16.22 -33.43 -21.00
C THR A 736 15.16 -33.63 -22.07
N GLY A 737 15.39 -34.61 -22.93
CA GLY A 737 14.47 -35.01 -24.00
C GLY A 737 14.66 -34.24 -25.30
N ASN A 738 15.69 -33.38 -25.38
CA ASN A 738 15.99 -32.61 -26.56
C ASN A 738 17.11 -33.21 -27.43
N THR A 739 17.08 -32.84 -28.71
CA THR A 739 18.03 -33.30 -29.73
C THR A 739 18.80 -32.13 -30.32
N LEU A 740 19.80 -32.41 -31.17
CA LEU A 740 20.55 -31.36 -31.86
C LEU A 740 19.69 -30.49 -32.80
N ALA A 741 18.47 -30.92 -33.12
CA ALA A 741 17.49 -30.10 -33.84
C ALA A 741 17.11 -28.81 -33.07
N ASP A 742 17.18 -28.82 -31.73
CA ASP A 742 16.88 -27.64 -30.89
C ASP A 742 17.90 -26.51 -31.05
N LEU A 743 19.06 -26.75 -31.68
CA LEU A 743 20.03 -25.70 -32.02
C LEU A 743 19.54 -24.80 -33.16
N ALA A 744 18.48 -25.18 -33.87
CA ALA A 744 17.88 -24.36 -34.90
C ALA A 744 17.17 -23.14 -34.31
N THR A 745 17.22 -22.03 -35.03
CA THR A 745 16.48 -20.81 -34.70
C THR A 745 15.66 -20.37 -35.91
N ALA A 746 15.01 -19.20 -35.83
CA ALA A 746 14.27 -18.65 -36.96
C ALA A 746 15.16 -18.38 -38.21
N THR A 747 16.45 -18.09 -38.01
CA THR A 747 17.38 -17.70 -39.10
C THR A 747 18.60 -18.58 -39.24
N TYR A 748 18.79 -19.57 -38.35
CA TYR A 748 19.90 -20.51 -38.38
C TYR A 748 19.42 -21.96 -38.42
N SER A 749 20.01 -22.76 -39.31
CA SER A 749 19.78 -24.20 -39.41
C SER A 749 21.09 -24.97 -39.17
N PRO A 750 21.17 -25.85 -38.15
CA PRO A 750 22.36 -26.64 -37.88
C PRO A 750 22.61 -27.66 -38.99
N VAL A 751 23.88 -27.81 -39.39
CA VAL A 751 24.32 -28.78 -40.39
C VAL A 751 25.20 -29.83 -39.69
N VAL A 752 24.82 -31.10 -39.82
CA VAL A 752 25.63 -32.25 -39.44
C VAL A 752 25.96 -33.07 -40.69
N ASN A 753 27.18 -33.57 -40.78
CA ASN A 753 27.67 -34.39 -41.89
C ASN A 753 28.65 -35.45 -41.39
N ALA A 754 28.18 -36.69 -41.20
CA ALA A 754 28.98 -37.78 -40.65
C ALA A 754 30.22 -38.13 -41.49
N ASP A 755 30.20 -37.87 -42.80
CA ASP A 755 31.33 -38.13 -43.71
C ASP A 755 32.55 -37.28 -43.34
N TYR A 756 32.36 -36.15 -42.65
CA TYR A 756 33.46 -35.35 -42.09
C TYR A 756 34.40 -36.20 -41.22
N ASN A 757 33.86 -37.20 -40.52
CA ASN A 757 34.62 -37.99 -39.57
C ASN A 757 35.67 -38.91 -40.23
N THR A 758 35.49 -39.22 -41.51
CA THR A 758 36.38 -40.07 -42.32
C THR A 758 37.10 -39.31 -43.43
N VAL A 759 36.44 -38.33 -44.06
CA VAL A 759 36.93 -37.57 -45.23
C VAL A 759 37.58 -36.24 -44.83
N GLY A 760 37.27 -35.70 -43.65
CA GLY A 760 37.82 -34.44 -43.15
C GLY A 760 37.15 -33.19 -43.74
N ASN A 761 37.91 -32.09 -43.86
CA ASN A 761 37.37 -30.75 -44.12
C ASN A 761 36.92 -30.47 -45.57
N THR A 762 36.91 -31.48 -46.45
CA THR A 762 36.51 -31.35 -47.86
C THR A 762 35.06 -31.72 -48.14
N VAL A 763 34.32 -32.17 -47.12
CA VAL A 763 32.92 -32.57 -47.27
C VAL A 763 31.99 -31.38 -47.55
N THR A 764 30.94 -31.64 -48.33
CA THR A 764 29.88 -30.66 -48.65
C THR A 764 28.49 -31.27 -48.41
N PRO A 765 27.60 -30.61 -47.63
CA PRO A 765 27.85 -29.36 -46.92
C PRO A 765 28.84 -29.55 -45.76
N PHE A 766 29.63 -28.52 -45.46
CA PHE A 766 30.53 -28.54 -44.32
C PHE A 766 29.72 -28.46 -43.01
N PRO A 767 29.99 -29.30 -42.00
CA PRO A 767 29.22 -29.32 -40.76
C PRO A 767 29.39 -28.02 -39.96
N THR A 768 28.30 -27.56 -39.34
CA THR A 768 28.32 -26.43 -38.40
C THR A 768 28.23 -26.89 -36.95
N VAL A 769 27.96 -28.17 -36.69
CA VAL A 769 27.88 -28.76 -35.36
C VAL A 769 28.92 -29.87 -35.21
N PHE A 770 29.69 -29.81 -34.12
CA PHE A 770 30.72 -30.79 -33.80
C PHE A 770 30.59 -31.26 -32.35
N ARG A 771 30.90 -32.52 -32.09
CA ARG A 771 31.22 -33.07 -30.77
C ARG A 771 32.72 -33.29 -30.67
N TYR A 772 33.23 -33.50 -29.46
CA TYR A 772 34.61 -33.90 -29.26
C TYR A 772 34.71 -35.39 -28.93
N ASP A 773 35.61 -36.09 -29.60
CA ASP A 773 35.94 -37.51 -29.40
C ASP A 773 37.46 -37.66 -29.28
N GLU A 774 37.93 -37.89 -28.05
CA GLU A 774 39.36 -37.94 -27.75
C GLU A 774 40.06 -39.13 -28.40
N SER A 775 39.33 -40.21 -28.71
CA SER A 775 39.90 -41.40 -29.37
C SER A 775 40.40 -41.14 -30.78
N ARG A 776 40.00 -40.00 -31.38
CA ARG A 776 40.46 -39.55 -32.71
C ARG A 776 41.78 -38.79 -32.66
N VAL A 777 42.29 -38.45 -31.46
CA VAL A 777 43.58 -37.80 -31.31
C VAL A 777 44.70 -38.84 -31.53
N PRO A 778 45.60 -38.66 -32.51
CA PRO A 778 46.61 -39.66 -32.86
C PRO A 778 47.68 -39.81 -31.79
N ALA A 779 48.28 -41.01 -31.71
CA ALA A 779 49.31 -41.33 -30.72
C ALA A 779 50.68 -40.69 -31.03
N THR A 780 50.94 -40.28 -32.27
CA THR A 780 52.27 -39.94 -32.78
C THR A 780 52.42 -38.51 -33.34
N GLY A 781 51.46 -37.61 -33.12
CA GLY A 781 51.51 -36.30 -33.77
C GLY A 781 51.98 -35.13 -32.88
N SER A 782 51.73 -33.94 -33.41
CA SER A 782 52.32 -32.66 -33.01
C SER A 782 51.51 -31.95 -31.91
N ALA A 783 51.97 -30.79 -31.45
CA ALA A 783 51.23 -29.97 -30.49
C ALA A 783 49.83 -29.50 -30.98
N ASP A 784 49.55 -29.58 -32.29
CA ASP A 784 48.28 -29.12 -32.91
C ASP A 784 47.20 -30.23 -33.03
N ASP A 785 47.48 -31.44 -32.53
CA ASP A 785 46.63 -32.62 -32.69
C ASP A 785 45.30 -32.57 -31.94
N PHE A 786 45.13 -31.67 -30.96
CA PHE A 786 43.88 -31.48 -30.22
C PHE A 786 42.68 -31.27 -31.18
N THR A 787 42.89 -30.52 -32.26
CA THR A 787 41.83 -30.20 -33.23
C THR A 787 41.29 -31.42 -33.98
N GLN A 788 42.05 -32.54 -34.03
CA GLN A 788 41.61 -33.79 -34.66
C GLN A 788 40.50 -34.50 -33.87
N GLY A 789 40.29 -34.14 -32.60
CA GLY A 789 39.22 -34.69 -31.77
C GLY A 789 37.80 -34.26 -32.20
N TYR A 790 37.65 -33.17 -32.96
CA TYR A 790 36.34 -32.69 -33.41
C TYR A 790 35.71 -33.61 -34.44
N ALA A 791 34.52 -34.14 -34.16
CA ALA A 791 33.75 -35.01 -35.03
C ALA A 791 32.35 -34.41 -35.30
N SER A 792 31.81 -34.57 -36.49
CA SER A 792 30.41 -34.23 -36.76
C SER A 792 29.48 -35.31 -36.21
N PRO A 793 28.37 -34.95 -35.54
CA PRO A 793 27.28 -35.86 -35.20
C PRO A 793 26.72 -36.59 -36.44
N ALA A 794 26.07 -37.74 -36.21
CA ALA A 794 25.54 -38.56 -37.29
C ALA A 794 24.18 -38.07 -37.81
N SER A 795 23.38 -37.44 -36.96
CA SER A 795 22.03 -36.93 -37.27
C SER A 795 21.64 -35.83 -36.30
N LEU A 796 20.76 -34.92 -36.73
CA LEU A 796 20.14 -33.92 -35.84
C LEU A 796 19.23 -34.55 -34.78
N ALA A 797 18.83 -35.82 -34.95
CA ALA A 797 18.06 -36.57 -33.96
C ALA A 797 18.91 -37.09 -32.78
N GLU A 798 20.24 -36.89 -32.81
CA GLU A 798 21.12 -37.28 -31.70
C GLU A 798 20.77 -36.49 -30.43
N SER A 799 20.73 -37.21 -29.31
CA SER A 799 20.45 -36.66 -27.98
C SER A 799 21.53 -35.66 -27.57
N MET A 800 21.13 -34.50 -27.07
CA MET A 800 22.06 -33.53 -26.46
C MET A 800 22.37 -33.85 -24.98
N ASN A 801 21.92 -35.00 -24.49
CA ASN A 801 21.87 -35.31 -23.07
C ASN A 801 22.86 -36.38 -22.62
N ASP A 802 23.51 -37.05 -23.55
CA ASP A 802 24.32 -38.25 -23.31
C ASP A 802 25.61 -37.90 -22.57
N ASN A 803 25.82 -38.51 -21.39
CA ASN A 803 27.05 -38.40 -20.59
C ASN A 803 27.56 -36.96 -20.38
N LEU A 804 26.65 -35.98 -20.21
CA LEU A 804 26.96 -34.55 -20.12
C LEU A 804 27.74 -34.00 -21.33
N ARG A 805 27.61 -34.59 -22.52
CA ARG A 805 28.34 -34.17 -23.71
C ARG A 805 28.00 -32.73 -24.11
N GLY A 806 29.05 -31.96 -24.39
CA GLY A 806 28.93 -30.64 -25.01
C GLY A 806 29.16 -30.69 -26.52
N PHE A 807 28.72 -29.64 -27.21
CA PHE A 807 28.81 -29.48 -28.65
C PHE A 807 29.41 -28.12 -28.99
N THR A 808 30.14 -28.06 -30.09
CA THR A 808 30.64 -26.83 -30.68
C THR A 808 29.79 -26.49 -31.89
N VAL A 809 29.24 -25.29 -31.93
CA VAL A 809 28.30 -24.85 -32.96
C VAL A 809 28.79 -23.55 -33.58
N GLN A 810 28.89 -23.52 -34.90
CA GLN A 810 29.23 -22.34 -35.67
C GLN A 810 27.97 -21.51 -35.92
N ILE A 811 27.75 -20.47 -35.10
CA ILE A 811 26.47 -19.73 -35.08
C ILE A 811 26.71 -18.21 -34.91
N PRO A 812 25.92 -17.33 -35.56
CA PRO A 812 26.03 -15.88 -35.36
C PRO A 812 25.48 -15.42 -34.02
N ALA A 813 26.04 -14.33 -33.49
CA ALA A 813 25.62 -13.79 -32.19
C ALA A 813 24.22 -13.16 -32.18
N THR A 814 23.59 -13.00 -33.36
CA THR A 814 22.20 -12.54 -33.50
C THR A 814 21.17 -13.61 -33.12
N GLU A 815 21.60 -14.87 -33.03
CA GLU A 815 20.71 -15.99 -32.74
C GLU A 815 20.34 -16.09 -31.26
N LEU A 816 19.08 -16.42 -31.00
CA LEU A 816 18.57 -16.79 -29.68
C LEU A 816 18.19 -18.27 -29.71
N VAL A 817 19.06 -19.11 -29.14
CA VAL A 817 18.84 -20.57 -29.12
C VAL A 817 17.91 -20.91 -27.97
N ASP A 818 16.90 -21.71 -28.24
CA ASP A 818 15.88 -22.09 -27.27
C ASP A 818 15.91 -23.62 -27.05
N PHE A 819 16.25 -24.04 -25.83
CA PHE A 819 16.29 -25.45 -25.45
C PHE A 819 14.95 -25.87 -24.88
N THR A 820 14.23 -26.79 -25.52
CA THR A 820 12.90 -27.22 -25.07
C THR A 820 12.92 -28.66 -24.59
N GLY A 821 12.49 -28.87 -23.33
CA GLY A 821 12.47 -30.19 -22.72
C GLY A 821 12.12 -30.12 -21.24
N SER A 822 12.36 -31.19 -20.50
CA SER A 822 12.17 -31.19 -19.05
C SER A 822 13.38 -30.59 -18.35
N PHE A 823 13.18 -29.63 -17.45
CA PHE A 823 14.30 -29.01 -16.71
C PHE A 823 15.02 -30.02 -15.82
N ARG A 824 16.36 -29.97 -15.85
CA ARG A 824 17.21 -30.88 -15.07
C ARG A 824 17.32 -30.45 -13.60
N SER A 825 17.44 -31.42 -12.71
CA SER A 825 17.62 -31.25 -11.27
C SER A 825 18.49 -32.35 -10.66
N GLY A 826 18.97 -32.13 -9.44
CA GLY A 826 19.74 -33.12 -8.69
C GLY A 826 21.20 -33.25 -9.14
N THR A 827 21.75 -34.46 -9.01
CA THR A 827 23.16 -34.76 -9.31
C THR A 827 23.28 -35.43 -10.67
N HIS A 828 24.25 -34.99 -11.47
CA HIS A 828 24.57 -35.57 -12.76
C HIS A 828 26.06 -35.92 -12.84
N THR A 829 26.37 -37.10 -13.36
CA THR A 829 27.73 -37.60 -13.48
C THR A 829 28.06 -37.97 -14.92
N ALA A 830 29.19 -37.47 -15.42
CA ALA A 830 29.84 -38.00 -16.61
C ALA A 830 30.84 -39.08 -16.20
N THR A 831 30.76 -40.26 -16.79
CA THR A 831 31.66 -41.40 -16.52
C THR A 831 32.36 -41.87 -17.79
N GLY A 832 33.33 -42.77 -17.65
CA GLY A 832 34.03 -43.34 -18.81
C GLY A 832 34.89 -42.33 -19.59
N LEU A 833 35.35 -41.25 -18.92
CA LEU A 833 36.19 -40.23 -19.55
C LEU A 833 37.61 -40.78 -19.66
N THR A 834 38.06 -41.15 -20.85
CA THR A 834 39.36 -41.81 -21.07
C THR A 834 40.50 -40.83 -21.35
N TYR A 835 41.73 -41.31 -21.20
CA TYR A 835 42.93 -40.65 -21.71
C TYR A 835 43.71 -41.63 -22.61
N GLY A 836 43.65 -41.39 -23.93
CA GLY A 836 44.38 -42.15 -24.95
C GLY A 836 45.91 -42.01 -24.92
N ALA A 837 46.60 -42.60 -25.89
CA ALA A 837 48.07 -42.66 -25.91
C ALA A 837 48.76 -41.37 -26.41
N GLY A 838 48.02 -40.46 -27.07
CA GLY A 838 48.56 -39.23 -27.65
C GLY A 838 48.86 -38.15 -26.60
N ALA A 839 49.86 -37.30 -26.86
CA ALA A 839 50.26 -36.22 -25.95
C ALA A 839 49.15 -35.16 -25.73
N GLN A 840 48.27 -34.99 -26.71
CA GLN A 840 47.08 -34.11 -26.67
C GLN A 840 45.78 -34.90 -26.42
N ALA A 841 45.84 -36.14 -25.93
CA ALA A 841 44.66 -36.95 -25.62
C ALA A 841 44.07 -36.60 -24.23
N GLY A 842 42.92 -37.20 -23.90
CA GLY A 842 42.28 -37.07 -22.58
C GLY A 842 41.38 -35.85 -22.38
N TRP A 843 41.15 -35.05 -23.42
CA TRP A 843 40.23 -33.91 -23.40
C TRP A 843 38.79 -34.34 -23.62
N HIS A 844 37.87 -33.76 -22.86
CA HIS A 844 36.43 -34.02 -22.98
C HIS A 844 35.66 -32.71 -23.03
N LEU A 845 34.85 -32.53 -24.07
CA LEU A 845 33.91 -31.43 -24.15
C LEU A 845 32.63 -31.82 -23.41
N LEU A 846 32.45 -31.28 -22.21
CA LEU A 846 31.30 -31.53 -21.35
C LEU A 846 30.44 -30.28 -21.22
N GLY A 847 29.21 -30.46 -20.74
CA GLY A 847 28.17 -29.44 -20.70
C GLY A 847 27.72 -29.11 -19.29
N ASN A 848 27.29 -27.86 -19.08
CA ASN A 848 26.48 -27.52 -17.91
C ASN A 848 25.07 -28.13 -18.08
N PRO A 849 24.67 -29.12 -17.26
CA PRO A 849 23.35 -29.73 -17.38
C PRO A 849 22.24 -28.90 -16.73
N PHE A 850 22.55 -27.84 -15.98
CA PHE A 850 21.56 -27.16 -15.17
C PHE A 850 20.95 -25.96 -15.91
N PRO A 851 19.66 -25.66 -15.65
CA PRO A 851 19.03 -24.40 -16.01
C PRO A 851 19.49 -23.25 -15.08
N SER A 852 20.79 -23.20 -14.79
CA SER A 852 21.47 -22.20 -13.96
C SER A 852 22.97 -22.27 -14.21
N PRO A 853 23.72 -21.18 -14.01
CA PRO A 853 25.18 -21.27 -14.04
C PRO A 853 25.75 -22.22 -12.97
N ILE A 854 26.90 -22.82 -13.26
CA ILE A 854 27.73 -23.56 -12.30
C ILE A 854 28.84 -22.67 -11.80
N ASN A 855 29.16 -22.76 -10.51
CA ASN A 855 30.37 -22.19 -9.95
C ASN A 855 31.45 -23.26 -9.78
N TRP A 856 32.42 -23.28 -10.70
CA TRP A 856 33.52 -24.24 -10.73
C TRP A 856 34.36 -24.22 -9.45
N ALA A 857 34.45 -23.07 -8.78
CA ALA A 857 35.21 -22.93 -7.53
C ALA A 857 34.63 -23.74 -6.36
N THR A 858 33.41 -24.25 -6.49
CA THR A 858 32.77 -25.09 -5.46
C THR A 858 33.08 -26.57 -5.62
N LEU A 859 33.70 -26.99 -6.73
CA LEU A 859 34.05 -28.39 -6.97
C LEU A 859 35.25 -28.79 -6.12
N THR A 860 35.21 -30.03 -5.64
CA THR A 860 36.28 -30.65 -4.87
C THR A 860 36.85 -31.86 -5.62
N SER A 861 37.92 -32.47 -5.10
CA SER A 861 38.47 -33.72 -5.66
C SER A 861 37.44 -34.86 -5.70
N ALA A 862 36.42 -34.86 -4.83
CA ALA A 862 35.33 -35.82 -4.86
C ALA A 862 34.42 -35.66 -6.10
N ASN A 863 34.34 -34.45 -6.66
CA ASN A 863 33.61 -34.18 -7.89
C ASN A 863 34.40 -34.57 -9.15
N LEU A 864 35.74 -34.68 -9.04
CA LEU A 864 36.70 -34.71 -10.15
C LEU A 864 37.61 -35.95 -10.07
N VAL A 865 37.03 -37.14 -9.99
CA VAL A 865 37.80 -38.39 -9.83
C VAL A 865 38.66 -38.65 -11.07
N ASN A 866 39.99 -38.73 -10.88
CA ASN A 866 41.01 -38.83 -11.94
C ASN A 866 40.95 -37.71 -13.00
N MET A 867 40.38 -36.56 -12.66
CA MET A 867 40.30 -35.38 -13.53
C MET A 867 41.27 -34.30 -13.05
N GLY A 868 41.76 -33.47 -13.98
CA GLY A 868 42.40 -32.21 -13.60
C GLY A 868 41.38 -31.21 -13.06
N GLN A 869 41.83 -30.28 -12.20
CA GLN A 869 40.96 -29.26 -11.60
C GLN A 869 40.69 -28.07 -12.53
N ALA A 870 41.44 -27.97 -13.62
CA ALA A 870 41.27 -26.89 -14.58
C ALA A 870 40.03 -27.08 -15.48
N VAL A 871 39.33 -25.99 -15.73
CA VAL A 871 38.25 -25.89 -16.72
C VAL A 871 38.60 -24.87 -17.79
N TYR A 872 38.18 -25.13 -19.02
CA TYR A 872 38.52 -24.33 -20.19
C TYR A 872 37.26 -23.93 -20.95
N VAL A 873 37.07 -22.63 -21.13
CA VAL A 873 35.93 -22.05 -21.83
C VAL A 873 36.44 -21.31 -23.05
N PHE A 874 35.89 -21.63 -24.22
CA PHE A 874 36.25 -20.97 -25.47
C PHE A 874 35.61 -19.60 -25.60
N GLN A 875 36.38 -18.64 -26.11
CA GLN A 875 35.93 -17.30 -26.45
C GLN A 875 36.13 -17.04 -27.94
N SER A 876 35.03 -17.05 -28.70
CA SER A 876 35.07 -16.66 -30.12
C SER A 876 35.33 -15.17 -30.28
N THR A 877 36.26 -14.84 -31.16
CA THR A 877 36.66 -13.49 -31.58
C THR A 877 36.42 -13.22 -33.06
N GLY A 878 36.07 -14.27 -33.82
CA GLY A 878 35.68 -14.18 -35.23
C GLY A 878 35.10 -15.50 -35.73
N PRO A 879 34.85 -15.63 -37.05
CA PRO A 879 34.27 -16.83 -37.66
C PRO A 879 35.06 -18.10 -37.34
N TYR A 880 36.37 -18.10 -37.52
CA TYR A 880 37.22 -19.27 -37.25
C TYR A 880 38.26 -18.98 -36.17
N GLU A 881 38.02 -17.92 -35.39
CA GLU A 881 38.98 -17.38 -34.45
C GLU A 881 38.43 -17.39 -33.02
N GLY A 882 39.30 -17.70 -32.08
CA GLY A 882 39.01 -17.60 -30.66
C GLY A 882 40.15 -18.11 -29.79
N THR A 883 39.94 -18.01 -28.49
CA THR A 883 40.95 -18.37 -27.48
C THR A 883 40.31 -19.15 -26.33
N TYR A 884 41.02 -20.12 -25.77
CA TYR A 884 40.58 -20.78 -24.55
C TYR A 884 41.03 -19.99 -23.33
N ARG A 885 40.09 -19.81 -22.41
CA ARG A 885 40.33 -19.19 -21.11
C ARG A 885 40.20 -20.26 -20.05
N SER A 886 41.21 -20.32 -19.20
CA SER A 886 41.36 -21.35 -18.19
C SER A 886 40.97 -20.80 -16.83
N TYR A 887 40.44 -21.67 -15.98
CA TYR A 887 40.30 -21.45 -14.55
C TYR A 887 40.80 -22.69 -13.83
N SER A 888 41.71 -22.53 -12.87
CA SER A 888 42.20 -23.61 -12.03
C SER A 888 42.57 -23.07 -10.66
N ASN A 889 42.19 -23.79 -9.60
CA ASN A 889 42.57 -23.51 -8.22
C ASN A 889 42.57 -22.03 -7.83
N GLY A 890 41.47 -21.33 -8.09
CA GLY A 890 41.38 -19.93 -7.70
C GLY A 890 42.21 -18.97 -8.57
N VAL A 891 42.73 -19.37 -9.72
CA VAL A 891 43.50 -18.53 -10.69
C VAL A 891 42.86 -18.63 -12.08
N GLY A 892 43.01 -17.59 -12.90
CA GLY A 892 42.42 -17.50 -14.23
C GLY A 892 41.18 -16.60 -14.31
N ALA A 893 40.45 -16.70 -15.42
CA ALA A 893 39.49 -15.67 -15.82
C ALA A 893 38.16 -15.68 -15.04
N SER A 894 37.43 -16.81 -15.02
CA SER A 894 36.15 -16.93 -14.31
C SER A 894 35.85 -18.38 -13.90
N PRO A 895 35.38 -18.64 -12.67
CA PRO A 895 34.88 -19.96 -12.29
C PRO A 895 33.46 -20.25 -12.80
N LEU A 896 32.76 -19.26 -13.36
CA LEU A 896 31.34 -19.40 -13.68
C LEU A 896 31.14 -19.93 -15.10
N ILE A 897 30.35 -20.99 -15.22
CA ILE A 897 29.98 -21.64 -16.48
C ILE A 897 28.48 -21.42 -16.68
N ALA A 898 28.10 -20.67 -17.71
CA ALA A 898 26.71 -20.27 -17.92
C ALA A 898 25.80 -21.48 -18.18
N ALA A 899 24.50 -21.30 -17.98
CA ALA A 899 23.51 -22.29 -18.40
C ALA A 899 23.57 -22.50 -19.92
N GLY A 900 23.43 -23.76 -20.34
CA GLY A 900 23.54 -24.16 -21.75
C GLY A 900 24.94 -23.98 -22.36
N GLN A 901 25.98 -23.74 -21.56
CA GLN A 901 27.37 -23.62 -22.01
C GLN A 901 28.13 -24.93 -21.82
N ALA A 902 28.93 -25.30 -22.82
CA ALA A 902 29.90 -26.37 -22.72
C ALA A 902 31.32 -25.86 -22.48
N PHE A 903 32.15 -26.73 -21.93
CA PHE A 903 33.50 -26.46 -21.46
C PHE A 903 34.38 -27.71 -21.62
N PHE A 904 35.68 -27.50 -21.77
CA PHE A 904 36.63 -28.60 -21.77
C PHE A 904 37.14 -28.88 -20.36
N VAL A 905 37.36 -30.16 -20.09
CA VAL A 905 38.14 -30.70 -18.97
C VAL A 905 39.06 -31.78 -19.49
N ARG A 906 40.06 -32.15 -18.69
CA ARG A 906 41.03 -33.19 -19.06
C ARG A 906 41.17 -34.23 -17.95
N VAL A 907 41.25 -35.50 -18.34
CA VAL A 907 41.66 -36.58 -17.45
C VAL A 907 43.11 -36.33 -17.00
N ALA A 908 43.40 -36.58 -15.72
CA ALA A 908 44.65 -36.12 -15.09
C ALA A 908 45.91 -36.77 -15.67
N ALA A 909 45.85 -38.06 -16.04
CA ALA A 909 47.02 -38.80 -16.52
C ALA A 909 46.66 -39.86 -17.60
N PRO A 910 47.60 -40.19 -18.51
CA PRO A 910 47.43 -41.24 -19.52
C PRO A 910 47.06 -42.60 -18.92
N GLY A 911 46.17 -43.34 -19.58
CA GLY A 911 45.73 -44.68 -19.16
C GLY A 911 44.73 -44.70 -17.99
N GLN A 912 44.37 -43.53 -17.44
CA GLN A 912 43.30 -43.43 -16.45
C GLN A 912 41.93 -43.26 -17.11
N THR A 913 40.89 -43.61 -16.36
CA THR A 913 39.49 -43.25 -16.67
C THR A 913 38.96 -42.35 -15.55
N GLY A 914 38.46 -41.18 -15.91
CA GLY A 914 37.93 -40.17 -15.01
C GLY A 914 36.41 -40.07 -15.00
N SER A 915 35.91 -39.30 -14.05
CA SER A 915 34.50 -38.91 -13.95
C SER A 915 34.34 -37.51 -13.37
N LEU A 916 33.28 -36.82 -13.82
CA LEU A 916 32.88 -35.51 -13.33
C LEU A 916 31.47 -35.59 -12.75
N THR A 917 31.30 -35.23 -11.48
CA THR A 917 29.99 -35.19 -10.81
C THR A 917 29.61 -33.75 -10.44
N LEU A 918 28.48 -33.29 -10.96
CA LEU A 918 27.91 -31.97 -10.71
C LEU A 918 26.59 -32.11 -9.94
N GLY A 919 26.46 -31.44 -8.80
CA GLY A 919 25.26 -31.49 -7.96
C GLY A 919 24.69 -30.12 -7.63
N THR A 920 23.60 -30.11 -6.86
CA THR A 920 22.88 -28.88 -6.48
C THR A 920 23.76 -27.85 -5.79
N ALA A 921 24.72 -28.29 -4.97
CA ALA A 921 25.66 -27.41 -4.26
C ALA A 921 26.60 -26.62 -5.19
N ASN A 922 26.74 -27.04 -6.45
CA ASN A 922 27.64 -26.39 -7.40
C ASN A 922 26.99 -25.26 -8.20
N ARG A 923 25.71 -24.97 -7.98
CA ARG A 923 24.92 -24.05 -8.80
C ARG A 923 24.86 -22.65 -8.22
N VAL A 924 24.70 -21.69 -9.12
CA VAL A 924 24.35 -20.30 -8.77
C VAL A 924 22.84 -20.19 -8.66
N THR A 925 22.34 -19.64 -7.55
CA THR A 925 20.90 -19.50 -7.25
C THR A 925 20.43 -18.05 -7.19
N SER A 926 21.32 -17.07 -7.34
CA SER A 926 21.00 -15.64 -7.43
C SER A 926 21.04 -15.17 -8.88
N PHE A 927 20.06 -14.35 -9.27
CA PHE A 927 20.15 -13.57 -10.49
C PHE A 927 20.94 -12.30 -10.19
N ASP A 928 22.22 -12.33 -10.55
CA ASP A 928 23.05 -11.15 -10.69
C ASP A 928 23.21 -10.84 -12.18
N ALA A 929 23.69 -9.64 -12.53
CA ALA A 929 24.12 -9.41 -13.91
C ALA A 929 25.04 -10.56 -14.31
N GLU A 930 24.73 -11.23 -15.43
CA GLU A 930 25.56 -12.32 -15.96
C GLU A 930 27.02 -11.91 -15.78
N PRO A 931 27.85 -12.71 -15.10
CA PRO A 931 29.21 -12.33 -14.82
C PRO A 931 29.85 -11.96 -16.16
N THR A 932 30.15 -10.68 -16.35
CA THR A 932 31.09 -10.31 -17.40
C THR A 932 32.34 -11.09 -17.07
N PHE A 933 32.74 -11.97 -17.99
CA PHE A 933 33.90 -12.85 -17.92
C PHE A 933 35.08 -12.21 -17.18
N ASN A 934 35.10 -12.27 -15.84
CA ASN A 934 36.08 -11.75 -14.87
C ASN A 934 35.51 -11.79 -13.44
N ARG A 935 36.41 -11.97 -12.45
CA ARG A 935 36.13 -12.28 -11.03
C ARG A 935 35.82 -11.07 -10.14
N PRO A 936 35.17 -11.31 -8.99
CA PRO A 936 35.15 -10.37 -7.86
C PRO A 936 35.76 -10.92 -6.54
N THR A 937 36.67 -11.89 -6.55
CA THR A 937 37.33 -12.37 -5.31
C THR A 937 38.79 -11.95 -5.23
N THR A 938 39.16 -11.24 -4.16
CA THR A 938 40.54 -10.93 -3.80
C THR A 938 41.28 -12.18 -3.35
N ASP A 939 42.02 -12.79 -4.28
CA ASP A 939 43.06 -13.76 -3.97
C ASP A 939 44.20 -13.06 -3.21
N THR A 940 44.77 -13.70 -2.19
CA THR A 940 45.86 -13.19 -1.36
C THR A 940 47.22 -13.80 -1.71
N ARG A 941 47.28 -14.76 -2.65
CA ARG A 941 48.52 -15.41 -3.08
C ARG A 941 49.32 -14.51 -4.04
N PRO A 942 50.67 -14.58 -4.05
CA PRO A 942 51.48 -13.88 -5.04
C PRO A 942 51.13 -14.39 -6.45
N GLN A 943 50.68 -13.49 -7.34
CA GLN A 943 50.20 -13.84 -8.66
C GLN A 943 50.60 -12.80 -9.71
N LEU A 944 51.07 -13.28 -10.86
CA LEU A 944 51.31 -12.50 -12.07
C LEU A 944 50.38 -12.98 -13.18
N GLN A 945 49.61 -12.06 -13.77
CA GLN A 945 48.95 -12.25 -15.07
C GLN A 945 49.73 -11.48 -16.13
N LEU A 946 50.20 -12.19 -17.14
CA LEU A 946 50.76 -11.60 -18.35
C LEU A 946 49.77 -11.69 -19.49
N THR A 947 49.63 -10.59 -20.21
CA THR A 947 48.85 -10.50 -21.44
C THR A 947 49.77 -10.23 -22.60
N LEU A 948 49.62 -11.01 -23.67
CA LEU A 948 50.26 -10.82 -24.96
C LEU A 948 49.26 -10.18 -25.91
N ASN A 949 49.64 -9.03 -26.50
CA ASN A 949 48.89 -8.37 -27.55
C ASN A 949 49.74 -8.34 -28.83
N GLY A 950 49.20 -8.82 -29.95
CA GLY A 950 49.85 -8.75 -31.27
C GLY A 950 49.13 -7.77 -32.21
N ALA A 951 49.85 -7.16 -33.14
CA ALA A 951 49.22 -6.33 -34.18
C ALA A 951 48.30 -7.20 -35.08
N GLY A 952 46.98 -6.96 -35.04
CA GLY A 952 46.01 -7.67 -35.88
C GLY A 952 45.63 -9.09 -35.43
N ALA A 953 46.08 -9.55 -34.26
CA ALA A 953 45.76 -10.86 -33.68
C ALA A 953 45.16 -10.70 -32.28
N GLY A 954 44.21 -11.59 -31.92
CA GLY A 954 43.58 -11.59 -30.60
C GLY A 954 44.57 -11.67 -29.43
N SER A 955 44.18 -11.12 -28.27
CA SER A 955 45.00 -11.11 -27.05
C SER A 955 44.98 -12.47 -26.33
N ASP A 956 46.10 -12.85 -25.73
CA ASP A 956 46.22 -14.09 -24.96
C ASP A 956 46.88 -13.90 -23.60
N GLU A 957 46.64 -14.81 -22.66
CA GLU A 957 47.08 -14.66 -21.26
C GLU A 957 47.76 -15.91 -20.70
N ALA A 958 48.69 -15.68 -19.77
CA ALA A 958 49.31 -16.71 -18.95
C ALA A 958 49.45 -16.23 -17.50
N TYR A 959 49.25 -17.15 -16.57
CA TYR A 959 49.33 -16.89 -15.14
C TYR A 959 50.48 -17.66 -14.50
N VAL A 960 51.19 -17.01 -13.59
CA VAL A 960 52.11 -17.66 -12.65
C VAL A 960 51.70 -17.25 -11.24
N TYR A 961 51.52 -18.22 -10.34
CA TYR A 961 51.20 -17.95 -8.95
C TYR A 961 51.98 -18.87 -8.01
N PHE A 962 52.11 -18.46 -6.75
CA PHE A 962 52.89 -19.18 -5.75
C PHE A 962 52.01 -19.63 -4.59
N GLN A 963 52.01 -20.94 -4.28
CA GLN A 963 51.22 -21.53 -3.21
C GLN A 963 51.91 -22.75 -2.61
N GLU A 964 51.79 -22.90 -1.29
CA GLU A 964 52.14 -24.15 -0.60
C GLU A 964 51.41 -25.36 -1.22
N GLY A 965 52.14 -26.46 -1.41
CA GLY A 965 51.64 -27.71 -1.99
C GLY A 965 51.75 -27.81 -3.52
N ALA A 966 51.96 -26.70 -4.23
CA ALA A 966 52.22 -26.74 -5.67
C ALA A 966 53.64 -27.25 -5.98
N THR A 967 53.87 -27.79 -7.18
CA THR A 967 55.15 -28.40 -7.57
C THR A 967 55.80 -27.69 -8.76
N VAL A 968 57.08 -27.99 -9.04
CA VAL A 968 57.80 -27.41 -10.19
C VAL A 968 57.56 -28.17 -11.50
N VAL A 969 56.90 -29.32 -11.43
CA VAL A 969 56.43 -30.10 -12.58
C VAL A 969 54.92 -29.88 -12.74
N ALA A 970 54.38 -30.19 -13.92
CA ALA A 970 52.95 -30.04 -14.15
C ALA A 970 52.12 -30.88 -13.16
N ASP A 971 51.22 -30.23 -12.43
CA ASP A 971 50.33 -30.77 -11.41
C ASP A 971 48.88 -30.44 -11.77
N ALA A 972 48.08 -31.47 -12.03
CA ALA A 972 46.69 -31.34 -12.45
C ALA A 972 45.77 -30.67 -11.40
N SER A 973 46.22 -30.49 -10.16
CA SER A 973 45.49 -29.80 -9.08
C SER A 973 45.74 -28.30 -9.03
N TYR A 974 46.87 -27.83 -9.58
CA TYR A 974 47.31 -26.44 -9.47
C TYR A 974 47.48 -25.75 -10.82
N ASP A 975 47.76 -26.53 -11.86
CA ASP A 975 48.05 -26.02 -13.18
C ASP A 975 46.84 -26.11 -14.11
N ALA A 976 46.90 -25.31 -15.18
CA ALA A 976 46.05 -25.48 -16.35
C ALA A 976 46.93 -25.58 -17.59
N TYR A 977 46.78 -26.68 -18.34
CA TYR A 977 47.43 -26.89 -19.62
C TYR A 977 47.11 -25.76 -20.62
N LYS A 978 47.97 -25.53 -21.60
CA LYS A 978 47.69 -24.61 -22.69
C LYS A 978 46.98 -25.35 -23.82
N LEU A 979 45.75 -24.94 -24.11
CA LEU A 979 45.18 -25.15 -25.44
C LEU A 979 45.66 -23.99 -26.32
N ARG A 980 46.56 -24.30 -27.26
CA ARG A 980 47.13 -23.30 -28.18
C ARG A 980 46.02 -22.67 -29.01
N ASN A 981 46.15 -21.38 -29.29
CA ASN A 981 45.17 -20.68 -30.12
C ASN A 981 45.36 -21.11 -31.58
N THR A 982 44.27 -21.52 -32.24
CA THR A 982 44.27 -21.96 -33.65
C THR A 982 44.51 -20.82 -34.62
N SER A 983 44.32 -19.58 -34.16
CA SER A 983 44.55 -18.33 -34.88
C SER A 983 45.10 -17.29 -33.91
N GLY A 984 46.06 -16.48 -34.35
CA GLY A 984 46.60 -15.38 -33.54
C GLY A 984 47.80 -15.77 -32.67
N ALA A 985 47.96 -15.12 -31.52
CA ALA A 985 49.13 -15.28 -30.66
C ALA A 985 48.84 -16.23 -29.49
N SER A 986 49.80 -17.08 -29.12
CA SER A 986 49.76 -17.94 -27.94
C SER A 986 50.83 -17.54 -26.93
N LEU A 987 50.42 -17.38 -25.68
CA LEU A 987 51.27 -17.13 -24.51
C LEU A 987 51.10 -18.27 -23.50
N PHE A 988 52.22 -18.83 -23.05
CA PHE A 988 52.23 -19.88 -22.05
C PHE A 988 53.59 -20.01 -21.37
N THR A 989 53.61 -20.65 -20.21
CA THR A 989 54.84 -21.10 -19.55
C THR A 989 55.07 -22.59 -19.81
N THR A 990 56.25 -23.10 -19.49
CA THR A 990 56.54 -24.54 -19.66
C THR A 990 57.09 -25.17 -18.38
N ALA A 991 56.57 -26.33 -18.02
CA ALA A 991 57.09 -27.22 -16.99
C ALA A 991 57.53 -28.55 -17.64
N GLY A 992 58.83 -28.67 -17.93
CA GLY A 992 59.33 -29.76 -18.79
C GLY A 992 58.78 -29.64 -20.21
N ALA A 993 58.12 -30.70 -20.70
CA ALA A 993 57.46 -30.73 -22.02
C ALA A 993 56.02 -30.19 -21.99
N GLN A 994 55.47 -29.88 -20.80
CA GLN A 994 54.07 -29.45 -20.67
C GLN A 994 53.96 -27.94 -20.81
N GLU A 995 52.96 -27.51 -21.58
CA GLU A 995 52.63 -26.11 -21.81
C GLU A 995 51.49 -25.70 -20.89
N LEU A 996 51.65 -24.60 -20.17
CA LEU A 996 50.75 -24.19 -19.11
C LEU A 996 50.25 -22.75 -19.31
N SER A 997 48.93 -22.60 -19.33
CA SER A 997 48.23 -21.31 -19.29
C SER A 997 48.11 -20.77 -17.87
N ILE A 998 48.07 -21.65 -16.87
CA ILE A 998 48.18 -21.32 -15.44
C ILE A 998 49.25 -22.24 -14.86
N ASN A 999 50.25 -21.64 -14.22
CA ASN A 999 51.38 -22.35 -13.61
C ASN A 999 51.47 -22.00 -12.12
N GLY A 1000 51.14 -22.98 -11.28
CA GLY A 1000 51.25 -22.93 -9.84
C GLY A 1000 52.59 -23.48 -9.38
N LEU A 1001 53.36 -22.66 -8.67
CA LEU A 1001 54.70 -23.01 -8.20
C LEU A 1001 54.75 -22.99 -6.65
N PRO A 1002 55.65 -23.78 -6.03
CA PRO A 1002 55.86 -23.71 -4.59
C PRO A 1002 56.41 -22.34 -4.18
N PRO A 1003 56.17 -21.86 -2.94
CA PRO A 1003 56.78 -20.63 -2.46
C PRO A 1003 58.31 -20.70 -2.54
N PHE A 1004 58.96 -19.55 -2.78
CA PHE A 1004 60.39 -19.51 -3.08
C PHE A 1004 61.17 -18.62 -2.11
N THR A 1005 62.41 -19.02 -1.84
CA THR A 1005 63.38 -18.28 -1.01
C THR A 1005 64.67 -17.94 -1.78
N SER A 1006 64.79 -18.42 -3.02
CA SER A 1006 65.86 -18.12 -3.98
C SER A 1006 65.27 -17.72 -5.34
N GLU A 1007 66.10 -17.28 -6.29
CA GLU A 1007 65.60 -16.91 -7.63
C GLU A 1007 64.91 -18.09 -8.32
N VAL A 1008 63.67 -17.89 -8.77
CA VAL A 1008 62.93 -18.82 -9.63
C VAL A 1008 62.89 -18.28 -11.04
N VAL A 1009 63.29 -19.10 -12.01
CA VAL A 1009 63.22 -18.79 -13.44
C VAL A 1009 62.13 -19.65 -14.09
N VAL A 1010 61.11 -19.01 -14.66
CA VAL A 1010 60.00 -19.67 -15.34
C VAL A 1010 60.13 -19.41 -16.84
N PRO A 1011 60.37 -20.44 -17.68
CA PRO A 1011 60.42 -20.24 -19.12
C PRO A 1011 59.08 -19.74 -19.66
N LEU A 1012 59.13 -18.73 -20.52
CA LEU A 1012 57.96 -18.15 -21.18
C LEU A 1012 58.06 -18.42 -22.68
N ARG A 1013 56.94 -18.78 -23.30
CA ARG A 1013 56.84 -19.02 -24.74
C ARG A 1013 55.83 -18.07 -25.34
N VAL A 1014 56.23 -17.50 -26.47
CA VAL A 1014 55.43 -16.61 -27.29
C VAL A 1014 55.43 -17.18 -28.69
N GLU A 1015 54.25 -17.48 -29.19
CA GLU A 1015 54.02 -17.89 -30.57
C GLU A 1015 53.00 -16.94 -31.20
N GLY A 1016 53.17 -16.63 -32.47
CA GLY A 1016 52.28 -15.79 -33.26
C GLY A 1016 51.94 -16.49 -34.57
N ALA A 1017 50.82 -16.13 -35.20
CA ALA A 1017 50.42 -16.69 -36.49
C ALA A 1017 51.43 -16.36 -37.63
N ALA A 1018 52.15 -15.24 -37.51
CA ALA A 1018 53.19 -14.81 -38.45
C ALA A 1018 54.22 -13.92 -37.73
N ALA A 1019 55.30 -13.57 -38.44
CA ALA A 1019 56.23 -12.53 -38.01
C ALA A 1019 55.49 -11.19 -37.79
N GLY A 1020 55.85 -10.44 -36.76
CA GLY A 1020 55.13 -9.21 -36.40
C GLY A 1020 55.55 -8.58 -35.07
N SER A 1021 54.88 -7.49 -34.71
CA SER A 1021 55.12 -6.77 -33.45
C SER A 1021 54.12 -7.19 -32.36
N PHE A 1022 54.64 -7.39 -31.16
CA PHE A 1022 53.92 -7.88 -29.99
C PHE A 1022 54.27 -7.06 -28.75
N THR A 1023 53.36 -7.01 -27.80
CA THR A 1023 53.57 -6.38 -26.49
C THR A 1023 53.17 -7.33 -25.38
N LEU A 1024 54.10 -7.59 -24.44
CA LEU A 1024 53.83 -8.27 -23.19
C LEU A 1024 53.52 -7.24 -22.09
N THR A 1025 52.39 -7.41 -21.41
CA THR A 1025 51.96 -6.51 -20.33
C THR A 1025 51.66 -7.32 -19.08
N ALA A 1026 52.19 -6.90 -17.93
CA ALA A 1026 51.77 -7.42 -16.64
C ALA A 1026 50.42 -6.80 -16.25
N SER A 1027 49.33 -7.41 -16.72
CA SER A 1027 47.96 -6.91 -16.48
C SER A 1027 47.54 -6.99 -15.03
N GLN A 1028 48.08 -7.96 -14.28
CA GLN A 1028 47.93 -8.04 -12.83
C GLN A 1028 49.24 -8.49 -12.20
N LEU A 1029 49.64 -7.79 -11.12
CA LEU A 1029 50.75 -8.17 -10.27
C LEU A 1029 50.29 -8.04 -8.82
N LEU A 1030 49.82 -9.14 -8.23
CA LEU A 1030 49.11 -9.15 -6.96
C LEU A 1030 49.95 -9.82 -5.87
N ASN A 1031 49.86 -9.30 -4.65
CA ASN A 1031 50.34 -9.89 -3.39
C ASN A 1031 51.81 -10.34 -3.33
N PHE A 1032 52.67 -9.88 -4.24
CA PHE A 1032 54.12 -10.06 -4.07
C PHE A 1032 54.65 -9.07 -3.02
N PRO A 1033 55.54 -9.49 -2.09
CA PRO A 1033 56.21 -8.57 -1.18
C PRO A 1033 56.90 -7.40 -1.91
N ALA A 1034 56.89 -6.21 -1.33
CA ALA A 1034 57.48 -5.01 -1.96
C ALA A 1034 58.97 -5.18 -2.31
N THR A 1035 59.68 -6.08 -1.64
CA THR A 1035 61.09 -6.39 -1.87
C THR A 1035 61.33 -7.39 -3.02
N THR A 1036 60.33 -8.19 -3.41
CA THR A 1036 60.50 -9.20 -4.47
C THR A 1036 60.62 -8.53 -5.84
N GLN A 1037 61.69 -8.80 -6.60
CA GLN A 1037 61.78 -8.38 -7.99
C GLN A 1037 61.03 -9.36 -8.89
N VAL A 1038 60.22 -8.83 -9.82
CA VAL A 1038 59.49 -9.62 -10.81
C VAL A 1038 59.88 -9.15 -12.20
N LEU A 1039 60.78 -9.89 -12.84
CA LEU A 1039 61.50 -9.45 -14.03
C LEU A 1039 61.10 -10.29 -15.25
N LEU A 1040 60.94 -9.64 -16.41
CA LEU A 1040 60.90 -10.28 -17.73
C LEU A 1040 62.29 -10.20 -18.36
N GLN A 1041 62.87 -11.35 -18.68
CA GLN A 1041 64.13 -11.45 -19.41
C GLN A 1041 63.87 -11.71 -20.90
N ASP A 1042 64.47 -10.89 -21.76
CA ASP A 1042 64.64 -11.15 -23.19
C ASP A 1042 66.09 -11.58 -23.47
N ALA A 1043 66.29 -12.86 -23.78
CA ALA A 1043 67.60 -13.42 -24.07
C ALA A 1043 68.20 -12.99 -25.42
N GLN A 1044 67.37 -12.49 -26.35
CA GLN A 1044 67.86 -12.00 -27.64
C GLN A 1044 68.53 -10.63 -27.51
N THR A 1045 67.96 -9.74 -26.68
CA THR A 1045 68.50 -8.38 -26.47
C THR A 1045 69.35 -8.27 -25.19
N GLY A 1046 69.28 -9.27 -24.31
CA GLY A 1046 69.88 -9.22 -22.96
C GLY A 1046 69.10 -8.34 -21.97
N THR A 1047 67.93 -7.84 -22.37
CA THR A 1047 67.14 -6.89 -21.56
C THR A 1047 66.46 -7.59 -20.39
N LEU A 1048 66.57 -7.01 -19.20
CA LEU A 1048 65.79 -7.37 -18.01
C LEU A 1048 64.84 -6.23 -17.68
N THR A 1049 63.54 -6.48 -17.82
CA THR A 1049 62.49 -5.48 -17.58
C THR A 1049 61.80 -5.77 -16.26
N ASP A 1050 61.75 -4.81 -15.34
CA ASP A 1050 60.98 -4.93 -14.10
C ASP A 1050 59.50 -4.68 -14.35
N LEU A 1051 58.68 -5.73 -14.20
CA LEU A 1051 57.24 -5.69 -14.47
C LEU A 1051 56.47 -4.83 -13.45
N ARG A 1052 57.09 -4.44 -12.32
CA ARG A 1052 56.49 -3.53 -11.33
C ARG A 1052 56.41 -2.08 -11.78
N GLN A 1053 57.27 -1.69 -12.72
CA GLN A 1053 57.30 -0.30 -13.19
C GLN A 1053 56.15 0.02 -14.16
N GLY A 1054 55.32 -0.97 -14.51
CA GLY A 1054 54.06 -0.78 -15.23
C GLY A 1054 54.19 -0.53 -16.73
N ALA A 1055 55.40 -0.56 -17.29
CA ALA A 1055 55.62 -0.44 -18.74
C ALA A 1055 55.45 -1.79 -19.44
N GLY A 1056 54.62 -1.86 -20.48
CA GLY A 1056 54.56 -3.02 -21.36
C GLY A 1056 55.85 -3.19 -22.17
N TYR A 1057 56.29 -4.43 -22.38
CA TYR A 1057 57.49 -4.75 -23.15
C TYR A 1057 57.13 -5.05 -24.60
N SER A 1058 57.45 -4.13 -25.51
CA SER A 1058 57.23 -4.29 -26.95
C SER A 1058 58.43 -4.95 -27.63
N PHE A 1059 58.18 -5.90 -28.52
CA PHE A 1059 59.20 -6.60 -29.31
C PHE A 1059 58.65 -7.00 -30.68
N SER A 1060 59.54 -7.33 -31.60
CA SER A 1060 59.16 -7.94 -32.88
C SER A 1060 59.72 -9.37 -32.98
N LEU A 1061 58.94 -10.25 -33.60
CA LEU A 1061 59.35 -11.61 -33.94
C LEU A 1061 59.61 -11.70 -35.45
N PRO A 1062 60.80 -12.14 -35.88
CA PRO A 1062 61.12 -12.33 -37.29
C PRO A 1062 60.46 -13.59 -37.88
N THR A 1063 60.01 -14.51 -37.03
CA THR A 1063 59.30 -15.74 -37.37
C THR A 1063 58.08 -15.91 -36.44
N ALA A 1064 57.21 -16.87 -36.73
CA ALA A 1064 56.00 -17.16 -35.95
C ALA A 1064 56.27 -17.61 -34.49
N SER A 1065 57.52 -17.81 -34.06
CA SER A 1065 57.83 -18.26 -32.69
C SER A 1065 59.04 -17.53 -32.12
N ALA A 1066 58.94 -17.15 -30.84
CA ALA A 1066 60.06 -16.62 -30.07
C ALA A 1066 61.03 -17.70 -29.56
N GLY A 1067 60.71 -18.98 -29.72
CA GLY A 1067 61.50 -20.08 -29.16
C GLY A 1067 61.74 -19.90 -27.66
N SER A 1068 62.99 -20.04 -27.21
CA SER A 1068 63.40 -19.87 -25.81
C SER A 1068 63.77 -18.45 -25.40
N ARG A 1069 63.39 -17.43 -26.19
CA ARG A 1069 63.79 -16.03 -25.99
C ARG A 1069 63.37 -15.44 -24.64
N PHE A 1070 62.18 -15.76 -24.14
CA PHE A 1070 61.62 -15.10 -22.96
C PHE A 1070 61.62 -16.00 -21.71
N SER A 1071 61.87 -15.39 -20.56
CA SER A 1071 61.66 -16.03 -19.25
C SER A 1071 61.26 -15.01 -18.18
N LEU A 1072 60.56 -15.48 -17.15
CA LEU A 1072 60.21 -14.69 -15.97
C LEU A 1072 61.17 -15.04 -14.84
N ARG A 1073 61.63 -14.03 -14.10
CA ARG A 1073 62.51 -14.22 -12.95
C ARG A 1073 61.89 -13.58 -11.72
N PHE A 1074 61.70 -14.40 -10.69
CA PHE A 1074 61.18 -13.98 -9.40
C PHE A 1074 62.33 -14.04 -8.38
N ARG A 1075 62.77 -12.88 -7.88
CA ARG A 1075 63.89 -12.79 -6.92
C ARG A 1075 63.38 -12.25 -5.59
N PRO A 1076 63.58 -12.96 -4.46
CA PRO A 1076 63.30 -12.38 -3.16
C PRO A 1076 64.29 -11.22 -2.91
N GLY A 1077 63.78 -10.06 -2.48
CA GLY A 1077 64.66 -8.94 -2.16
C GLY A 1077 65.38 -9.15 -0.83
N THR A 1078 66.66 -8.79 -0.77
CA THR A 1078 67.41 -8.75 0.48
C THR A 1078 66.90 -7.58 1.33
N VAL A 1079 66.45 -7.88 2.55
CA VAL A 1079 66.19 -6.84 3.56
C VAL A 1079 67.55 -6.28 3.98
N THR A 1080 67.98 -5.16 3.40
CA THR A 1080 69.20 -4.49 3.85
C THR A 1080 68.92 -3.79 5.19
N SER A 1081 69.59 -4.26 6.24
CA SER A 1081 69.57 -3.80 7.63
C SER A 1081 69.99 -2.34 7.90
N THR A 1082 70.12 -1.51 6.86
CA THR A 1082 70.63 -0.13 6.95
C THR A 1082 69.55 0.92 7.27
N GLN A 1083 68.27 0.68 6.95
CA GLN A 1083 67.20 1.64 7.25
C GLN A 1083 66.90 1.78 8.75
N SER A 1084 66.91 0.67 9.50
CA SER A 1084 66.62 0.65 10.94
C SER A 1084 67.72 1.35 11.77
N ALA A 1085 68.99 1.25 11.36
CA ALA A 1085 70.09 1.97 12.01
C ALA A 1085 70.05 3.49 11.78
N GLN A 1086 69.66 3.94 10.58
CA GLN A 1086 69.53 5.37 10.26
C GLN A 1086 68.26 5.99 10.88
N ALA A 1087 67.16 5.25 10.97
CA ALA A 1087 65.93 5.68 11.64
C ALA A 1087 66.11 5.89 13.16
N ALA A 1088 67.03 5.14 13.79
CA ALA A 1088 67.37 5.30 15.20
C ALA A 1088 68.08 6.64 15.50
N GLN A 1089 68.82 7.20 14.52
CA GLN A 1089 69.58 8.44 14.66
C GLN A 1089 68.74 9.72 14.45
N VAL A 1090 67.46 9.58 14.09
CA VAL A 1090 66.54 10.71 13.96
C VAL A 1090 65.97 11.09 15.32
N ALA A 1091 66.16 12.34 15.73
CA ALA A 1091 65.72 12.87 17.02
C ALA A 1091 64.89 14.16 16.85
N VAL A 1092 63.94 14.35 17.76
CA VAL A 1092 63.14 15.59 17.90
C VAL A 1092 63.22 16.08 19.33
N TYR A 1093 63.63 17.33 19.56
CA TYR A 1093 63.74 17.90 20.91
C TYR A 1093 63.57 19.44 20.94
N PRO A 1094 63.03 20.03 22.01
CA PRO A 1094 62.40 19.37 23.15
C PRO A 1094 61.13 18.62 22.72
N ASN A 1095 60.81 17.53 23.41
CA ASN A 1095 59.60 16.73 23.20
C ASN A 1095 59.16 16.18 24.57
N PRO A 1096 58.21 16.81 25.27
CA PRO A 1096 57.19 17.72 24.74
C PRO A 1096 57.69 19.10 24.26
N ALA A 1097 57.02 19.65 23.25
CA ALA A 1097 57.30 20.92 22.59
C ALA A 1097 56.14 21.91 22.82
N HIS A 1098 56.44 23.21 22.98
CA HIS A 1098 55.41 24.25 23.21
C HIS A 1098 55.15 25.07 21.95
N THR A 1099 56.18 25.74 21.42
CA THR A 1099 56.06 26.62 20.24
C THR A 1099 56.88 26.15 19.04
N SER A 1100 57.90 25.32 19.27
CA SER A 1100 58.76 24.72 18.25
C SER A 1100 59.47 23.47 18.78
N PHE A 1101 59.99 22.64 17.87
CA PHE A 1101 60.96 21.58 18.19
C PHE A 1101 62.06 21.52 17.12
N THR A 1102 63.25 21.06 17.51
CA THR A 1102 64.38 20.83 16.60
C THR A 1102 64.34 19.41 16.05
N LEU A 1103 64.35 19.27 14.72
CA LEU A 1103 64.59 18.01 14.02
C LEU A 1103 66.09 17.84 13.78
N VAL A 1104 66.64 16.72 14.25
CA VAL A 1104 68.02 16.29 13.97
C VAL A 1104 68.01 14.94 13.27
N MET A 1105 68.68 14.86 12.12
CA MET A 1105 68.87 13.61 11.39
C MET A 1105 70.15 13.62 10.55
N PRO A 1106 70.81 12.46 10.38
CA PRO A 1106 71.96 12.33 9.49
C PRO A 1106 71.57 12.50 8.01
N ALA A 1107 72.55 12.71 7.14
CA ALA A 1107 72.32 12.79 5.70
C ALA A 1107 71.84 11.43 5.15
N VAL A 1108 70.66 11.39 4.53
CA VAL A 1108 70.06 10.19 3.92
C VAL A 1108 69.92 10.34 2.39
N GLY A 1109 70.78 11.20 1.81
CA GLY A 1109 70.81 11.56 0.39
C GLY A 1109 71.23 13.03 0.22
N ALA A 1110 72.54 13.30 0.19
CA ALA A 1110 73.06 14.67 0.07
C ALA A 1110 72.53 15.36 -1.21
N GLY A 1111 71.95 16.56 -1.07
CA GLY A 1111 71.35 17.32 -2.17
C GLY A 1111 69.88 17.02 -2.47
N GLN A 1112 69.23 16.11 -1.73
CA GLN A 1112 67.77 15.88 -1.85
C GLN A 1112 66.96 16.81 -0.93
N ILE A 1113 65.72 17.10 -1.33
CA ILE A 1113 64.74 17.77 -0.47
C ILE A 1113 64.06 16.71 0.39
N LEU A 1114 64.14 16.85 1.71
CA LEU A 1114 63.37 16.05 2.65
C LEU A 1114 61.98 16.66 2.81
N GLN A 1115 60.94 15.86 2.62
CA GLN A 1115 59.59 16.23 2.98
C GLN A 1115 59.31 15.80 4.42
N ALA A 1116 59.01 16.77 5.28
CA ALA A 1116 58.61 16.55 6.66
C ALA A 1116 57.14 16.94 6.82
N THR A 1117 56.29 15.98 7.17
CA THR A 1117 54.84 16.17 7.30
C THR A 1117 54.40 15.80 8.71
N LEU A 1118 53.77 16.73 9.42
CA LEU A 1118 53.20 16.48 10.73
C LEU A 1118 51.72 16.13 10.57
N VAL A 1119 51.30 14.99 11.14
CA VAL A 1119 49.92 14.54 11.11
C VAL A 1119 49.35 14.38 12.52
N ASN A 1120 48.03 14.61 12.69
CA ASN A 1120 47.33 14.37 13.94
C ASN A 1120 46.99 12.88 14.14
N SER A 1121 46.36 12.53 15.25
CA SER A 1121 45.97 11.14 15.59
C SER A 1121 44.96 10.52 14.62
N LEU A 1122 44.27 11.32 13.81
CA LEU A 1122 43.34 10.88 12.75
C LEU A 1122 44.04 10.73 11.39
N GLY A 1123 45.37 10.93 11.31
CA GLY A 1123 46.15 10.87 10.07
C GLY A 1123 46.03 12.10 9.18
N GLN A 1124 45.39 13.18 9.64
CA GLN A 1124 45.25 14.42 8.87
C GLN A 1124 46.55 15.23 8.95
N GLN A 1125 47.03 15.72 7.81
CA GLN A 1125 48.17 16.63 7.74
C GLN A 1125 47.84 17.97 8.39
N VAL A 1126 48.58 18.32 9.43
CA VAL A 1126 48.44 19.59 10.15
C VAL A 1126 49.51 20.60 9.76
N GLN A 1127 50.70 20.13 9.34
CA GLN A 1127 51.77 21.00 8.88
C GLN A 1127 52.75 20.23 7.98
N GLN A 1128 53.47 20.94 7.11
CA GLN A 1128 54.46 20.36 6.23
C GLN A 1128 55.62 21.32 5.97
N TRP A 1129 56.81 20.76 5.81
CA TRP A 1129 58.03 21.47 5.46
C TRP A 1129 58.81 20.74 4.37
N GLN A 1130 59.51 21.51 3.56
CA GLN A 1130 60.51 21.03 2.61
C GLN A 1130 61.88 21.48 3.10
N LEU A 1131 62.73 20.53 3.48
CA LEU A 1131 64.00 20.79 4.14
C LEU A 1131 65.15 20.32 3.23
N PRO A 1132 66.00 21.23 2.72
CA PRO A 1132 67.14 20.84 1.90
C PRO A 1132 68.17 20.07 2.75
N GLN A 1133 68.64 18.92 2.26
CA GLN A 1133 69.69 18.14 2.94
C GLN A 1133 71.10 18.56 2.50
N GLY A 1134 71.86 19.13 3.45
CA GLY A 1134 73.30 19.30 3.32
C GLY A 1134 74.08 18.00 3.61
N ALA A 1135 75.36 17.97 3.26
CA ALA A 1135 76.24 16.81 3.46
C ALA A 1135 76.38 16.38 4.95
N ALA A 1136 76.07 17.28 5.90
CA ALA A 1136 76.10 17.02 7.34
C ALA A 1136 74.75 16.55 7.93
N GLY A 1137 73.70 16.39 7.11
CA GLY A 1137 72.34 16.08 7.57
C GLY A 1137 71.48 17.32 7.82
N ILE A 1138 70.37 17.16 8.55
CA ILE A 1138 69.46 18.26 8.92
C ILE A 1138 69.51 18.48 10.41
N ARG A 1139 69.69 19.75 10.79
CA ARG A 1139 69.40 20.29 12.13
C ARG A 1139 68.60 21.57 11.92
N THR A 1140 67.30 21.52 12.16
CA THR A 1140 66.39 22.65 11.89
C THR A 1140 65.29 22.72 12.93
N GLU A 1141 64.97 23.94 13.34
CA GLU A 1141 63.84 24.24 14.21
C GLU A 1141 62.55 24.35 13.38
N LEU A 1142 61.52 23.61 13.80
CA LEU A 1142 60.21 23.58 13.17
C LEU A 1142 59.18 24.23 14.11
N ASN A 1143 58.57 25.32 13.65
CA ASN A 1143 57.58 26.07 14.41
C ASN A 1143 56.20 25.41 14.36
N ILE A 1144 55.59 25.20 15.52
CA ILE A 1144 54.29 24.54 15.73
C ILE A 1144 53.32 25.38 16.60
N GLY A 1145 53.62 26.66 16.87
CA GLY A 1145 52.90 27.47 17.87
C GLY A 1145 51.42 27.76 17.58
N LYS A 1146 50.88 27.29 16.44
CA LYS A 1146 49.45 27.37 16.09
C LYS A 1146 48.71 26.04 16.23
N LEU A 1147 49.38 24.98 16.67
CA LEU A 1147 48.80 23.65 16.84
C LEU A 1147 48.24 23.48 18.25
N ALA A 1148 47.11 22.79 18.37
CA ALA A 1148 46.52 22.46 19.67
C ALA A 1148 47.39 21.45 20.43
N ALA A 1149 47.33 21.48 21.77
CA ALA A 1149 47.99 20.48 22.61
C ALA A 1149 47.52 19.06 22.25
N GLY A 1150 48.45 18.12 22.09
CA GLY A 1150 48.14 16.78 21.61
C GLY A 1150 49.35 15.98 21.14
N VAL A 1151 49.12 14.74 20.74
CA VAL A 1151 50.15 13.85 20.18
C VAL A 1151 50.05 13.82 18.66
N TYR A 1152 51.16 14.11 18.01
CA TYR A 1152 51.30 14.16 16.56
C TYR A 1152 52.38 13.19 16.08
N SER A 1153 52.32 12.82 14.80
CA SER A 1153 53.33 12.00 14.14
C SER A 1153 54.03 12.81 13.05
N LEU A 1154 55.33 13.01 13.19
CA LEU A 1154 56.18 13.62 12.18
C LEU A 1154 56.68 12.54 11.21
N GLN A 1155 56.16 12.56 9.99
CA GLN A 1155 56.56 11.67 8.90
C GLN A 1155 57.63 12.36 8.05
N LEU A 1156 58.78 11.72 7.91
CA LEU A 1156 59.93 12.20 7.13
C LEU A 1156 60.11 11.29 5.92
N GLN A 1157 60.19 11.87 4.73
CA GLN A 1157 60.27 11.10 3.48
C GLN A 1157 61.23 11.71 2.45
N THR A 1158 62.05 10.84 1.85
CA THR A 1158 62.73 11.04 0.56
C THR A 1158 62.40 9.88 -0.39
N ALA A 1159 63.01 9.84 -1.58
CA ALA A 1159 62.81 8.75 -2.55
C ALA A 1159 63.26 7.36 -2.03
N GLY A 1160 64.16 7.30 -1.04
CA GLY A 1160 64.72 6.04 -0.51
C GLY A 1160 64.67 5.87 1.02
N PHE A 1161 64.17 6.88 1.75
CA PHE A 1161 64.12 6.88 3.22
C PHE A 1161 62.74 7.32 3.72
N ARG A 1162 62.17 6.55 4.66
CA ARG A 1162 60.94 6.90 5.36
C ARG A 1162 61.07 6.59 6.84
N VAL A 1163 60.72 7.55 7.70
CA VAL A 1163 60.66 7.35 9.15
C VAL A 1163 59.56 8.20 9.76
N ALA A 1164 58.95 7.72 10.84
CA ALA A 1164 58.00 8.50 11.64
C ALA A 1164 58.53 8.71 13.07
N LYS A 1165 58.31 9.89 13.64
CA LYS A 1165 58.66 10.22 15.03
C LYS A 1165 57.46 10.85 15.75
N ARG A 1166 57.22 10.44 16.98
CA ARG A 1166 56.18 11.02 17.83
C ARG A 1166 56.61 12.41 18.31
N VAL A 1167 55.74 13.41 18.14
CA VAL A 1167 55.90 14.78 18.67
C VAL A 1167 54.73 15.06 19.60
N VAL A 1168 55.01 15.45 20.83
CA VAL A 1168 54.00 15.85 21.83
C VAL A 1168 54.01 17.37 21.92
N VAL A 1169 52.84 17.98 21.72
CA VAL A 1169 52.63 19.43 21.84
C VAL A 1169 51.87 19.70 23.13
N GLN A 1170 52.37 20.63 23.96
CA GLN A 1170 51.80 20.99 25.27
C GLN A 1170 51.39 22.44 25.36
#